data_AF-A0AA36FPG6-F1
#
_entry.id   AF-A0AA36FPG6-F1
#
_cell.length_a   1.000
_cell.length_b   1.000
_cell.length_c   1.000
_cell.angle_alpha   90.00
_cell.angle_beta   90.00
_cell.angle_gamma   90.00
#
_symmetry.space_group_name_H-M   'P 1'
#
loop_
_entity.id
_entity.type
_entity.pdbx_description
1 polymer ?
#
loop_
_entity_poly.entity_id
_entity_poly.type
_entity_poly.pdbx_seq_one_letter_code
_entity_poly.pdbx_strand_id
1 'polypeptide(L)'
;MASYGNDVQSYRRFLDNFCQHLRSKRRSTGGSNLAEDEQDKKIQLFYDHIVQCEVEGECLEWIRQYLDHYNCPSGLTSYIARCACDEMLKKDLSHLYRIPTENNKPQEIDARALLKEVIAQVHEVCLLMQGSLPKFKVPDCNYRVSVSAIRNFRRKMEDRHIVLPDLNSLFALKGYPNQSYYAVYDGHSGVEAAVYTMTHLHCNMVHNPYFSSDAPCALKYSYKLTDKHFLEKSKREKLKSGTTGITALIRGSTIHVSWLGDSQAVLVRNSQVIDMTMPHTPARQDEKKRIEDLGGIVLLVSGISRVNGNISVSRAIGDADQKPCISSDADVVTYEMNGSEDYLMLACDGAWDYLEKQKLPYLVYNHVQKNNGQFSTVAESLIKSARENGSKDNISVIVVFFKEELSDPHSAFNHAVRENGENQKHDENPNDSPMWSSNQNSNSNCDASAASSSPQQQQRQQHQQHGNPTDSNSCMTHELKSKYDSNSKVVVSHSQSESTAGSSDGKHEKTFENSAELADSSESSSLCSSLMQFSNQQPVCSCLKSHGGNNSLLRCRMSGEVCLGTCSKSNLRHSSSIYSNGYVSLRNPLSRWWDDVALWRNIQLSYRCLAFAQKHNLLRPLWKHGKVTFFIEFFS
;
A
#
# COMPACT_ATOMS: atom_id res chain seq x y z
N MET A 1 -3.79 2.09 -36.32
CA MET A 1 -2.84 1.65 -37.37
C MET A 1 -1.65 2.61 -37.54
N ALA A 2 -1.85 3.93 -37.67
CA ALA A 2 -0.72 4.87 -37.88
C ALA A 2 0.36 4.84 -36.77
N SER A 3 -0.04 4.84 -35.49
CA SER A 3 0.91 4.71 -34.35
C SER A 3 1.71 3.43 -34.41
N TYR A 4 1.05 2.27 -34.56
CA TYR A 4 1.68 0.94 -34.68
C TYR A 4 2.82 0.92 -35.72
N GLY A 5 2.67 1.61 -36.86
CA GLY A 5 3.74 1.75 -37.85
C GLY A 5 4.96 2.51 -37.35
N ASN A 6 4.75 3.60 -36.59
CA ASN A 6 5.79 4.41 -35.97
C ASN A 6 6.44 3.70 -34.78
N ASP A 7 5.66 3.03 -33.94
CA ASP A 7 6.13 2.29 -32.77
C ASP A 7 7.08 1.15 -33.19
N VAL A 8 6.67 0.31 -34.14
CA VAL A 8 7.51 -0.78 -34.67
C VAL A 8 8.79 -0.25 -35.33
N GLN A 9 8.74 0.91 -36.02
CA GLN A 9 9.95 1.54 -36.56
C GLN A 9 10.87 2.10 -35.46
N SER A 10 10.30 2.73 -34.43
CA SER A 10 11.03 3.20 -33.25
C SER A 10 11.74 2.05 -32.54
N TYR A 11 11.05 0.91 -32.36
CA TYR A 11 11.60 -0.26 -31.68
C TYR A 11 12.76 -0.90 -32.47
N ARG A 12 12.64 -0.99 -33.80
CA ARG A 12 13.77 -1.40 -34.68
C ARG A 12 14.95 -0.45 -34.53
N ARG A 13 14.72 0.85 -34.66
CA ARG A 13 15.77 1.88 -34.56
C ARG A 13 16.47 1.85 -33.21
N PHE A 14 15.76 1.59 -32.11
CA PHE A 14 16.36 1.36 -30.80
C PHE A 14 17.25 0.12 -30.81
N LEU A 15 16.73 -1.04 -31.23
CA LEU A 15 17.48 -2.31 -31.24
C LEU A 15 18.72 -2.23 -32.14
N ASP A 16 18.64 -1.58 -33.30
CA ASP A 16 19.77 -1.36 -34.19
C ASP A 16 20.89 -0.55 -33.53
N ASN A 17 20.54 0.62 -32.97
CA ASN A 17 21.49 1.48 -32.25
C ASN A 17 22.10 0.75 -31.03
N PHE A 18 21.26 0.08 -30.24
CA PHE A 18 21.66 -0.60 -29.01
C PHE A 18 22.60 -1.80 -29.32
N CYS A 19 22.23 -2.66 -30.26
CA CYS A 19 23.07 -3.79 -30.67
C CYS A 19 24.35 -3.33 -31.39
N GLN A 20 24.34 -2.20 -32.10
CA GLN A 20 25.56 -1.59 -32.65
C GLN A 20 26.48 -1.08 -31.53
N HIS A 21 25.94 -0.44 -30.49
CA HIS A 21 26.68 -0.02 -29.30
C HIS A 21 27.33 -1.21 -28.59
N LEU A 22 26.57 -2.27 -28.30
CA LEU A 22 27.09 -3.51 -27.70
C LEU A 22 28.22 -4.15 -28.54
N ARG A 23 28.06 -4.22 -29.87
CA ARG A 23 29.09 -4.71 -30.79
C ARG A 23 30.35 -3.84 -30.79
N SER A 24 30.22 -2.53 -30.59
CA SER A 24 31.38 -1.64 -30.49
C SER A 24 32.13 -1.82 -29.17
N LYS A 25 31.42 -1.94 -28.03
CA LYS A 25 32.00 -2.24 -26.71
C LYS A 25 32.75 -3.57 -26.71
N ARG A 26 32.17 -4.64 -27.28
CA ARG A 26 32.82 -5.97 -27.35
C ARG A 26 34.11 -5.98 -28.18
N ARG A 27 34.25 -5.04 -29.14
CA ARG A 27 35.50 -4.85 -29.91
C ARG A 27 36.55 -4.10 -29.11
N SER A 28 36.19 -3.05 -28.36
CA SER A 28 37.14 -2.28 -27.56
C SER A 28 37.63 -3.01 -26.31
N THR A 29 36.85 -3.93 -25.73
CA THR A 29 37.27 -4.78 -24.61
C THR A 29 38.05 -6.03 -25.02
N GLY A 30 38.42 -6.17 -26.30
CA GLY A 30 39.22 -7.30 -26.80
C GLY A 30 38.54 -8.67 -26.67
N GLY A 31 37.21 -8.71 -26.54
CA GLY A 31 36.45 -9.95 -26.30
C GLY A 31 36.58 -10.53 -24.88
N SER A 32 37.29 -9.87 -23.97
CA SER A 32 37.24 -10.20 -22.53
C SER A 32 35.84 -9.96 -21.95
N ASN A 33 35.50 -10.66 -20.87
CA ASN A 33 34.22 -10.50 -20.16
C ASN A 33 33.94 -9.02 -19.90
N LEU A 34 32.69 -8.60 -20.13
CA LEU A 34 32.26 -7.20 -20.04
C LEU A 34 32.74 -6.58 -18.72
N ALA A 35 33.73 -5.69 -18.80
CA ALA A 35 34.10 -4.84 -17.69
C ALA A 35 32.85 -4.03 -17.27
N GLU A 36 32.60 -3.99 -15.95
CA GLU A 36 31.42 -3.34 -15.36
C GLU A 36 31.25 -1.95 -15.94
N ASP A 37 30.14 -1.73 -16.64
CA ASP A 37 29.87 -0.47 -17.32
C ASP A 37 29.70 0.66 -16.29
N GLU A 38 30.05 1.88 -16.68
CA GLU A 38 29.62 3.07 -15.94
C GLU A 38 28.08 3.19 -15.94
N GLN A 39 27.38 2.50 -16.85
CA GLN A 39 25.93 2.31 -16.83
C GLN A 39 25.47 1.23 -15.84
N ASP A 40 26.19 0.12 -15.70
CA ASP A 40 25.86 -0.98 -14.77
C ASP A 40 25.95 -0.47 -13.31
N LYS A 41 26.91 0.43 -13.05
CA LYS A 41 27.09 1.14 -11.77
C LYS A 41 25.94 2.10 -11.40
N LYS A 42 25.01 2.40 -12.34
CA LYS A 42 23.85 3.28 -12.10
C LYS A 42 22.57 2.51 -11.78
N ILE A 43 22.57 1.18 -11.94
CA ILE A 43 21.47 0.34 -11.48
C ILE A 43 21.54 0.29 -9.95
N GLN A 44 20.47 0.72 -9.28
CA GLN A 44 20.46 0.83 -7.83
C GLN A 44 20.07 -0.52 -7.19
N LEU A 45 21.10 -1.34 -6.92
CA LEU A 45 20.97 -2.47 -6.00
C LEU A 45 20.72 -1.93 -4.57
N PHE A 46 19.55 -2.23 -4.02
CA PHE A 46 19.16 -1.87 -2.65
C PHE A 46 19.54 -2.92 -1.60
N TYR A 47 19.81 -4.15 -2.04
CA TYR A 47 20.17 -5.28 -1.19
C TYR A 47 21.37 -6.00 -1.80
N ASP A 48 22.34 -6.40 -0.97
CA ASP A 48 23.44 -7.26 -1.43
C ASP A 48 22.98 -8.70 -1.71
N HIS A 49 21.88 -9.13 -1.05
CA HIS A 49 21.37 -10.50 -1.11
C HIS A 49 19.85 -10.52 -1.25
N ILE A 50 19.36 -11.49 -2.02
CA ILE A 50 17.94 -11.75 -2.24
C ILE A 50 17.62 -13.25 -2.11
N VAL A 51 16.34 -13.61 -2.03
CA VAL A 51 15.89 -15.02 -2.04
C VAL A 51 15.12 -15.35 -3.32
N GLN A 52 14.90 -16.63 -3.63
CA GLN A 52 14.31 -17.06 -4.91
C GLN A 52 12.96 -16.41 -5.26
N CYS A 53 12.10 -16.09 -4.28
CA CYS A 53 10.83 -15.39 -4.53
C CYS A 53 10.97 -13.87 -4.81
N GLU A 54 12.15 -13.29 -4.59
CA GLU A 54 12.48 -11.90 -4.92
C GLU A 54 13.05 -11.81 -6.36
N VAL A 55 13.45 -12.93 -7.00
CA VAL A 55 14.17 -12.93 -8.29
C VAL A 55 13.39 -12.29 -9.43
N GLU A 56 12.09 -12.54 -9.59
CA GLU A 56 11.32 -11.95 -10.72
C GLU A 56 11.26 -10.43 -10.61
N GLY A 57 10.79 -9.90 -9.47
CA GLY A 57 10.62 -8.46 -9.30
C GLY A 57 11.94 -7.71 -9.45
N GLU A 58 13.02 -8.21 -8.83
CA GLU A 58 14.36 -7.62 -8.98
C GLU A 58 14.84 -7.68 -10.43
N CYS A 59 14.64 -8.80 -11.16
CA CYS A 59 14.97 -8.87 -12.59
C CYS A 59 14.21 -7.81 -13.40
N LEU A 60 12.88 -7.73 -13.26
CA LEU A 60 12.06 -6.79 -14.04
C LEU A 60 12.45 -5.33 -13.76
N GLU A 61 12.68 -4.98 -12.50
CA GLU A 61 13.08 -3.63 -12.10
C GLU A 61 14.52 -3.27 -12.53
N TRP A 62 15.48 -4.19 -12.39
CA TRP A 62 16.86 -3.93 -12.84
C TRP A 62 16.94 -3.82 -14.37
N ILE A 63 16.18 -4.64 -15.12
CA ILE A 63 16.11 -4.54 -16.58
C ILE A 63 15.45 -3.21 -16.99
N ARG A 64 14.38 -2.80 -16.31
CA ARG A 64 13.74 -1.49 -16.54
C ARG A 64 14.73 -0.35 -16.31
N GLN A 65 15.39 -0.30 -15.14
CA GLN A 65 16.41 0.70 -14.85
C GLN A 65 17.52 0.71 -15.91
N TYR A 66 18.00 -0.46 -16.35
CA TYR A 66 19.05 -0.56 -17.36
C TYR A 66 18.62 -0.07 -18.74
N LEU A 67 17.38 -0.34 -19.16
CA LEU A 67 16.87 0.06 -20.48
C LEU A 67 16.39 1.51 -20.54
N ASP A 68 15.84 2.04 -19.44
CA ASP A 68 15.52 3.47 -19.30
C ASP A 68 16.79 4.33 -19.46
N HIS A 69 17.93 3.83 -18.96
CA HIS A 69 19.26 4.42 -19.14
C HIS A 69 19.76 4.52 -20.61
N TYR A 70 19.11 3.84 -21.56
CA TYR A 70 19.34 3.99 -23.00
C TYR A 70 18.15 4.67 -23.73
N ASN A 71 17.16 5.16 -23.00
CA ASN A 71 15.88 5.69 -23.53
C ASN A 71 15.11 4.65 -24.37
N CYS A 72 15.05 3.40 -23.88
CA CYS A 72 14.25 2.35 -24.52
C CYS A 72 12.75 2.71 -24.48
N PRO A 73 11.98 2.59 -25.58
CA PRO A 73 10.54 2.81 -25.57
C PRO A 73 9.83 1.87 -24.60
N SER A 74 8.97 2.39 -23.72
CA SER A 74 8.38 1.65 -22.58
C SER A 74 7.70 0.31 -22.93
N GLY A 75 7.00 0.24 -24.06
CA GLY A 75 6.45 -1.03 -24.56
C GLY A 75 7.56 -2.04 -24.87
N LEU A 76 8.59 -1.63 -25.62
CA LEU A 76 9.75 -2.47 -25.91
C LEU A 76 10.52 -2.87 -24.64
N THR A 77 10.70 -1.96 -23.68
CA THR A 77 11.25 -2.26 -22.34
C THR A 77 10.46 -3.38 -21.68
N SER A 78 9.13 -3.33 -21.73
CA SER A 78 8.25 -4.35 -21.12
C SER A 78 8.39 -5.72 -21.79
N TYR A 79 8.49 -5.77 -23.12
CA TYR A 79 8.76 -7.02 -23.86
C TYR A 79 10.16 -7.59 -23.57
N ILE A 80 11.20 -6.76 -23.56
CA ILE A 80 12.57 -7.23 -23.27
C ILE A 80 12.67 -7.71 -21.81
N ALA A 81 12.07 -6.98 -20.87
CA ALA A 81 12.03 -7.35 -19.45
C ALA A 81 11.39 -8.72 -19.22
N ARG A 82 10.19 -8.97 -19.77
CA ARG A 82 9.53 -10.27 -19.68
C ARG A 82 10.37 -11.38 -20.32
N CYS A 83 10.83 -11.20 -21.56
CA CYS A 83 11.61 -12.21 -22.27
C CYS A 83 12.92 -12.57 -21.55
N ALA A 84 13.67 -11.59 -21.05
CA ALA A 84 14.91 -11.85 -20.32
C ALA A 84 14.63 -12.44 -18.92
N CYS A 85 13.58 -11.99 -18.22
CA CYS A 85 13.19 -12.56 -16.94
C CYS A 85 12.72 -14.02 -17.07
N ASP A 86 11.99 -14.37 -18.12
CA ASP A 86 11.56 -15.75 -18.39
C ASP A 86 12.74 -16.71 -18.58
N GLU A 87 13.83 -16.29 -19.23
CA GLU A 87 15.04 -17.11 -19.32
C GLU A 87 15.80 -17.14 -17.98
N MET A 88 15.90 -16.02 -17.27
CA MET A 88 16.52 -15.97 -15.94
C MET A 88 15.82 -16.85 -14.90
N LEU A 89 14.48 -17.00 -14.99
CA LEU A 89 13.69 -17.89 -14.13
C LEU A 89 13.82 -19.38 -14.51
N LYS A 90 14.37 -19.71 -15.68
CA LYS A 90 14.66 -21.08 -16.13
C LYS A 90 16.13 -21.49 -15.88
N LYS A 91 17.05 -20.53 -15.75
CA LYS A 91 18.48 -20.78 -15.53
C LYS A 91 18.73 -21.49 -14.19
N ASP A 92 19.75 -22.34 -14.17
CA ASP A 92 20.28 -22.88 -12.91
C ASP A 92 21.14 -21.82 -12.19
N LEU A 93 20.50 -21.13 -11.24
CA LEU A 93 21.15 -20.13 -10.39
C LEU A 93 21.95 -20.75 -9.23
N SER A 94 22.08 -22.09 -9.12
CA SER A 94 22.78 -22.80 -8.03
C SER A 94 24.17 -22.22 -7.71
N HIS A 95 24.89 -21.75 -8.73
CA HIS A 95 26.23 -21.17 -8.63
C HIS A 95 26.28 -19.73 -8.06
N LEU A 96 25.14 -19.04 -7.99
CA LEU A 96 25.01 -17.68 -7.44
C LEU A 96 24.60 -17.68 -5.95
N TYR A 97 24.18 -18.83 -5.42
CA TYR A 97 23.77 -18.95 -4.03
C TYR A 97 24.98 -19.00 -3.08
N ARG A 98 24.82 -18.36 -1.93
CA ARG A 98 25.77 -18.48 -0.82
C ARG A 98 25.71 -19.85 -0.17
N ILE A 99 26.88 -20.37 0.21
CA ILE A 99 27.00 -21.52 1.11
C ILE A 99 26.31 -21.15 2.44
N PRO A 100 25.30 -21.91 2.91
CA PRO A 100 24.61 -21.59 4.16
C PRO A 100 25.55 -21.58 5.35
N THR A 101 25.58 -20.47 6.09
CA THR A 101 26.41 -20.30 7.30
C THR A 101 25.78 -20.92 8.55
N GLU A 102 24.46 -21.10 8.54
CA GLU A 102 23.67 -21.66 9.63
C GLU A 102 22.53 -22.52 9.05
N ASN A 103 22.25 -23.66 9.69
CA ASN A 103 21.07 -24.46 9.38
C ASN A 103 19.79 -23.63 9.68
N ASN A 104 18.78 -23.74 8.80
CA ASN A 104 17.49 -23.00 8.85
C ASN A 104 17.50 -21.53 8.38
N LYS A 105 18.57 -21.02 7.75
CA LYS A 105 18.45 -19.81 6.91
C LYS A 105 17.93 -20.18 5.51
N PRO A 106 17.15 -19.31 4.84
CA PRO A 106 16.83 -19.49 3.43
C PRO A 106 18.10 -19.38 2.58
N GLN A 107 18.09 -19.98 1.40
CA GLN A 107 19.21 -19.90 0.47
C GLN A 107 19.23 -18.51 -0.18
N GLU A 108 20.30 -17.74 0.08
CA GLU A 108 20.48 -16.37 -0.39
C GLU A 108 21.32 -16.32 -1.67
N ILE A 109 20.86 -15.55 -2.66
CA ILE A 109 21.51 -15.28 -3.95
C ILE A 109 22.28 -13.96 -3.84
N ASP A 110 23.50 -13.89 -4.35
CA ASP A 110 24.26 -12.64 -4.47
C ASP A 110 23.64 -11.75 -5.56
N ALA A 111 23.12 -10.58 -5.16
CA ALA A 111 22.38 -9.69 -6.06
C ALA A 111 23.28 -9.07 -7.15
N ARG A 112 24.56 -8.83 -6.85
CA ARG A 112 25.51 -8.26 -7.81
C ARG A 112 25.99 -9.28 -8.83
N ALA A 113 26.09 -10.55 -8.44
CA ALA A 113 26.34 -11.65 -9.36
C ALA A 113 25.12 -11.90 -10.27
N LEU A 114 23.91 -11.96 -9.70
CA LEU A 114 22.66 -12.10 -10.47
C LEU A 114 22.47 -10.96 -11.48
N LEU A 115 22.74 -9.71 -11.09
CA LEU A 115 22.61 -8.55 -11.98
C LEU A 115 23.44 -8.70 -13.27
N LYS A 116 24.62 -9.33 -13.19
CA LYS A 116 25.47 -9.54 -14.37
C LYS A 116 24.88 -10.57 -15.33
N GLU A 117 24.29 -11.64 -14.80
CA GLU A 117 23.54 -12.62 -15.61
C GLU A 117 22.27 -12.00 -16.23
N VAL A 118 21.57 -11.13 -15.50
CA VAL A 118 20.39 -10.39 -16.00
C VAL A 118 20.77 -9.46 -17.16
N ILE A 119 21.84 -8.67 -17.02
CA ILE A 119 22.32 -7.77 -18.09
C ILE A 119 22.79 -8.57 -19.31
N ALA A 120 23.50 -9.68 -19.11
CA ALA A 120 23.87 -10.58 -20.20
C ALA A 120 22.63 -11.13 -20.93
N GLN A 121 21.59 -11.51 -20.19
CA GLN A 121 20.35 -12.00 -20.78
C GLN A 121 19.61 -10.94 -21.60
N VAL A 122 19.61 -9.67 -21.15
CA VAL A 122 19.09 -8.53 -21.93
C VAL A 122 19.86 -8.37 -23.24
N HIS A 123 21.19 -8.52 -23.23
CA HIS A 123 22.01 -8.39 -24.44
C HIS A 123 21.68 -9.49 -25.46
N GLU A 124 21.49 -10.73 -25.00
CA GLU A 124 21.06 -11.85 -25.85
C GLU A 124 19.66 -11.63 -26.44
N VAL A 125 18.68 -11.24 -25.62
CA VAL A 125 17.31 -10.97 -26.05
C VAL A 125 17.27 -9.83 -27.08
N CYS A 126 17.99 -8.73 -26.86
CA CYS A 126 18.10 -7.64 -27.83
C CYS A 126 18.74 -8.08 -29.16
N LEU A 127 19.79 -8.92 -29.13
CA LEU A 127 20.44 -9.42 -30.34
C LEU A 127 19.52 -10.36 -31.14
N LEU A 128 18.74 -11.20 -30.47
CA LEU A 128 17.71 -12.04 -31.11
C LEU A 128 16.59 -11.19 -31.72
N MET A 129 16.08 -10.20 -30.98
CA MET A 129 15.02 -9.30 -31.44
C MET A 129 15.46 -8.36 -32.58
N GLN A 130 16.74 -8.04 -32.70
CA GLN A 130 17.27 -7.33 -33.88
C GLN A 130 17.18 -8.22 -35.14
N GLY A 131 17.50 -9.51 -35.03
CA GLY A 131 17.45 -10.45 -36.14
C GLY A 131 16.03 -10.84 -36.55
N SER A 132 15.14 -11.03 -35.57
CA SER A 132 13.72 -11.32 -35.80
C SER A 132 12.85 -10.64 -34.76
N LEU A 133 12.32 -9.48 -35.13
CA LEU A 133 11.44 -8.68 -34.27
C LEU A 133 10.10 -9.40 -34.05
N PRO A 134 9.68 -9.68 -32.81
CA PRO A 134 8.43 -10.37 -32.55
C PRO A 134 7.20 -9.53 -32.94
N LYS A 135 6.06 -10.21 -33.12
CA LYS A 135 4.77 -9.54 -33.33
C LYS A 135 4.28 -8.94 -32.02
N PHE A 136 4.63 -7.68 -31.75
CA PHE A 136 4.10 -6.92 -30.64
C PHE A 136 2.57 -6.75 -30.79
N LYS A 137 1.82 -6.97 -29.70
CA LYS A 137 0.59 -6.22 -29.50
C LYS A 137 1.01 -4.87 -28.92
N VAL A 138 0.82 -3.79 -29.69
CA VAL A 138 0.86 -2.43 -29.12
C VAL A 138 -0.45 -2.25 -28.33
N PRO A 139 -0.43 -1.72 -27.10
CA PRO A 139 -1.65 -1.41 -26.36
C PRO A 139 -2.59 -0.52 -27.18
N ASP A 140 -3.87 -0.89 -27.26
CA ASP A 140 -4.86 -0.11 -28.02
C ASP A 140 -5.14 1.26 -27.35
N CYS A 141 -4.71 1.42 -26.09
CA CYS A 141 -4.69 2.65 -25.31
C CYS A 141 -3.39 2.73 -24.48
N ASN A 142 -2.65 3.83 -24.62
CA ASN A 142 -1.54 4.22 -23.73
C ASN A 142 -1.88 5.59 -23.15
N TYR A 143 -2.24 5.65 -21.87
CA TYR A 143 -2.57 6.93 -21.22
C TYR A 143 -1.34 7.83 -21.13
N ARG A 144 -1.52 9.14 -21.32
CA ARG A 144 -0.45 10.11 -21.07
C ARG A 144 -0.23 10.18 -19.56
N VAL A 145 1.02 10.17 -19.12
CA VAL A 145 1.37 10.23 -17.69
C VAL A 145 2.32 11.39 -17.44
N SER A 146 2.05 12.13 -16.37
CA SER A 146 3.03 13.01 -15.73
C SER A 146 3.41 12.38 -14.40
N VAL A 147 4.72 12.28 -14.13
CA VAL A 147 5.23 11.76 -12.86
C VAL A 147 6.41 12.61 -12.42
N SER A 148 6.46 12.93 -11.14
CA SER A 148 7.60 13.61 -10.53
C SER A 148 7.70 13.22 -9.06
N ALA A 149 8.92 13.22 -8.53
CA ALA A 149 9.20 12.80 -7.16
C ALA A 149 10.46 13.52 -6.64
N ILE A 150 10.38 14.16 -5.46
CA ILE A 150 11.48 14.94 -4.90
C ILE A 150 11.75 14.68 -3.41
N ARG A 151 13.04 14.73 -3.04
CA ARG A 151 13.49 14.70 -1.64
C ARG A 151 13.04 15.92 -0.83
N ASN A 152 12.94 17.07 -1.49
CA ASN A 152 12.60 18.36 -0.87
C ASN A 152 13.49 18.67 0.36
N PHE A 153 12.92 18.92 1.54
CA PHE A 153 13.66 19.26 2.77
C PHE A 153 14.02 18.06 3.67
N ARG A 154 13.43 16.87 3.47
CA ARG A 154 13.79 15.65 4.23
C ARG A 154 15.25 15.23 3.96
N ARG A 155 15.88 14.53 4.92
CA ARG A 155 17.29 14.10 4.82
C ARG A 155 17.53 12.97 3.81
N LYS A 156 16.49 12.19 3.50
CA LYS A 156 16.49 11.08 2.55
C LYS A 156 15.28 11.20 1.62
N MET A 157 15.31 10.48 0.50
CA MET A 157 14.16 10.21 -0.37
C MET A 157 13.68 8.79 -0.08
N GLU A 158 12.69 8.68 0.80
CA GLU A 158 12.14 7.41 1.29
C GLU A 158 10.90 6.99 0.48
N ASP A 159 10.18 7.93 -0.16
CA ASP A 159 9.20 7.68 -1.22
C ASP A 159 9.71 6.80 -2.37
N ARG A 160 8.84 5.93 -2.90
CA ARG A 160 8.99 5.30 -4.21
C ARG A 160 7.72 5.38 -5.04
N HIS A 161 7.84 5.20 -6.35
CA HIS A 161 6.70 5.15 -7.27
C HIS A 161 7.01 4.20 -8.43
N ILE A 162 5.97 3.73 -9.12
CA ILE A 162 6.13 2.94 -10.35
C ILE A 162 5.03 3.28 -11.36
N VAL A 163 5.39 3.23 -12.65
CA VAL A 163 4.53 3.56 -13.79
C VAL A 163 4.70 2.45 -14.83
N LEU A 164 3.73 1.54 -14.91
CA LEU A 164 3.72 0.39 -15.82
C LEU A 164 2.59 0.58 -16.84
N PRO A 165 2.84 1.22 -18.01
CA PRO A 165 1.79 1.51 -18.99
C PRO A 165 1.29 0.27 -19.73
N ASP A 166 2.08 -0.81 -19.79
CA ASP A 166 1.75 -2.05 -20.49
C ASP A 166 2.06 -3.27 -19.59
N LEU A 167 1.14 -3.54 -18.67
CA LEU A 167 1.22 -4.70 -17.78
C LEU A 167 1.02 -6.02 -18.57
N ASN A 168 0.35 -5.97 -19.72
CA ASN A 168 0.11 -7.15 -20.55
C ASN A 168 1.41 -7.68 -21.16
N SER A 169 2.28 -6.81 -21.69
CA SER A 169 3.57 -7.21 -22.25
C SER A 169 4.56 -7.61 -21.15
N LEU A 170 4.56 -6.88 -20.03
CA LEU A 170 5.46 -7.14 -18.89
C LEU A 170 5.22 -8.49 -18.17
N PHE A 171 4.02 -9.06 -18.29
CA PHE A 171 3.63 -10.35 -17.71
C PHE A 171 3.02 -11.34 -18.74
N ALA A 172 3.23 -11.11 -20.03
CA ALA A 172 2.72 -11.94 -21.14
C ALA A 172 1.21 -12.29 -21.08
N LEU A 173 0.37 -11.36 -20.59
CA LEU A 173 -1.06 -11.56 -20.30
C LEU A 173 -1.94 -11.60 -21.56
N LYS A 174 -1.89 -12.74 -22.25
CA LYS A 174 -2.67 -13.04 -23.45
C LYS A 174 -4.17 -13.15 -23.14
N GLY A 175 -5.01 -12.54 -23.97
CA GLY A 175 -6.48 -12.60 -23.86
C GLY A 175 -7.11 -11.63 -22.84
N TYR A 176 -6.31 -10.97 -22.01
CA TYR A 176 -6.79 -9.92 -21.10
C TYR A 176 -7.10 -8.61 -21.85
N PRO A 177 -7.96 -7.74 -21.30
CA PRO A 177 -8.00 -6.32 -21.67
C PRO A 177 -6.61 -5.67 -21.51
N ASN A 178 -6.42 -4.51 -22.14
CA ASN A 178 -5.22 -3.70 -21.89
C ASN A 178 -5.22 -3.24 -20.44
N GLN A 179 -4.05 -3.33 -19.80
CA GLN A 179 -3.86 -3.04 -18.39
C GLN A 179 -2.64 -2.17 -18.16
N SER A 180 -2.81 -1.15 -17.33
CA SER A 180 -1.73 -0.34 -16.80
C SER A 180 -1.81 -0.27 -15.28
N TYR A 181 -0.65 -0.13 -14.64
CA TYR A 181 -0.52 -0.11 -13.18
C TYR A 181 0.34 1.07 -12.75
N TYR A 182 -0.14 1.83 -11.78
CA TYR A 182 0.53 3.01 -11.24
C TYR A 182 0.51 2.95 -9.72
N ALA A 183 1.59 3.39 -9.06
CA ALA A 183 1.62 3.44 -7.61
C ALA A 183 2.58 4.48 -7.03
N VAL A 184 2.26 4.96 -5.82
CA VAL A 184 3.14 5.73 -4.95
C VAL A 184 3.19 5.04 -3.59
N TYR A 185 4.38 4.97 -2.99
CA TYR A 185 4.68 4.33 -1.72
C TYR A 185 5.49 5.31 -0.87
N ASP A 186 4.86 5.97 0.09
CA ASP A 186 5.55 6.83 1.06
C ASP A 186 6.33 5.95 2.04
N GLY A 187 7.62 6.20 2.25
CA GLY A 187 8.51 5.36 3.05
C GLY A 187 8.89 6.03 4.37
N HIS A 188 8.80 5.30 5.49
CA HIS A 188 9.12 5.83 6.81
C HIS A 188 10.09 4.95 7.61
N SER A 189 10.93 5.59 8.43
CA SER A 189 12.01 4.96 9.22
C SER A 189 13.06 4.20 8.40
N GLY A 190 13.19 4.52 7.12
CA GLY A 190 13.99 3.80 6.13
C GLY A 190 13.26 3.75 4.78
N VAL A 191 13.97 3.35 3.73
CA VAL A 191 13.45 3.34 2.34
C VAL A 191 13.15 1.92 1.84
N GLU A 192 13.51 0.92 2.64
CA GLU A 192 13.65 -0.46 2.20
C GLU A 192 12.29 -1.14 2.01
N ALA A 193 11.27 -0.74 2.78
CA ALA A 193 9.88 -1.14 2.62
C ALA A 193 9.24 -0.58 1.34
N ALA A 194 9.46 0.71 1.05
CA ALA A 194 8.94 1.38 -0.14
C ALA A 194 9.54 0.80 -1.43
N VAL A 195 10.86 0.54 -1.42
CA VAL A 195 11.56 -0.17 -2.50
C VAL A 195 10.99 -1.58 -2.69
N TYR A 196 10.91 -2.37 -1.61
CA TYR A 196 10.43 -3.75 -1.71
C TYR A 196 8.99 -3.80 -2.26
N THR A 197 8.14 -2.88 -1.83
CA THR A 197 6.75 -2.81 -2.28
C THR A 197 6.65 -2.39 -3.75
N MET A 198 7.45 -1.41 -4.17
CA MET A 198 7.58 -1.00 -5.57
C MET A 198 7.95 -2.18 -6.48
N THR A 199 9.00 -2.90 -6.12
CA THR A 199 9.54 -4.02 -6.90
C THR A 199 8.62 -5.25 -6.90
N HIS A 200 7.99 -5.61 -5.77
CA HIS A 200 7.37 -6.93 -5.60
C HIS A 200 5.83 -6.96 -5.57
N LEU A 201 5.14 -5.87 -5.20
CA LEU A 201 3.67 -5.90 -5.04
C LEU A 201 2.95 -6.19 -6.36
N HIS A 202 3.39 -5.56 -7.45
CA HIS A 202 2.77 -5.72 -8.75
C HIS A 202 2.96 -7.15 -9.32
N CYS A 203 4.12 -7.78 -9.05
CA CYS A 203 4.35 -9.21 -9.36
C CYS A 203 3.41 -10.11 -8.54
N ASN A 204 3.30 -9.87 -7.23
CA ASN A 204 2.41 -10.60 -6.31
C ASN A 204 0.91 -10.43 -6.66
N MET A 205 0.53 -9.30 -7.29
CA MET A 205 -0.81 -9.05 -7.80
C MET A 205 -1.12 -9.88 -9.03
N VAL A 206 -0.24 -9.87 -10.04
CA VAL A 206 -0.47 -10.58 -11.32
C VAL A 206 -0.45 -12.10 -11.13
N HIS A 207 0.42 -12.61 -10.26
CA HIS A 207 0.50 -14.04 -9.92
C HIS A 207 -0.60 -14.54 -8.98
N ASN A 208 -1.52 -13.68 -8.54
CA ASN A 208 -2.60 -14.10 -7.66
C ASN A 208 -3.69 -14.87 -8.44
N PRO A 209 -4.22 -16.01 -7.92
CA PRO A 209 -5.29 -16.77 -8.59
C PRO A 209 -6.55 -15.95 -8.92
N TYR A 210 -6.88 -14.94 -8.10
CA TYR A 210 -8.03 -14.05 -8.34
C TYR A 210 -7.74 -12.95 -9.36
N PHE A 211 -6.51 -12.76 -9.84
CA PHE A 211 -6.16 -11.65 -10.73
C PHE A 211 -7.02 -11.60 -12.00
N SER A 212 -7.44 -12.76 -12.51
CA SER A 212 -8.33 -12.86 -13.67
C SER A 212 -9.80 -12.54 -13.36
N SER A 213 -10.30 -12.97 -12.21
CA SER A 213 -11.74 -13.01 -11.88
C SER A 213 -12.21 -11.92 -10.90
N ASP A 214 -11.35 -11.52 -9.96
CA ASP A 214 -11.62 -10.55 -8.89
C ASP A 214 -10.32 -9.76 -8.60
N ALA A 215 -10.09 -8.72 -9.40
CA ALA A 215 -8.94 -7.83 -9.24
C ALA A 215 -8.90 -7.12 -7.87
N PRO A 216 -10.03 -6.68 -7.26
CA PRO A 216 -10.05 -6.22 -5.87
C PRO A 216 -9.54 -7.23 -4.85
N CYS A 217 -9.89 -8.52 -4.96
CA CYS A 217 -9.35 -9.56 -4.09
C CYS A 217 -7.85 -9.79 -4.33
N ALA A 218 -7.42 -9.82 -5.59
CA ALA A 218 -6.01 -9.96 -5.97
C ALA A 218 -5.15 -8.82 -5.41
N LEU A 219 -5.62 -7.57 -5.49
CA LEU A 219 -4.98 -6.40 -4.89
C LEU A 219 -4.88 -6.52 -3.37
N LYS A 220 -5.98 -6.86 -2.68
CA LYS A 220 -5.95 -7.05 -1.21
C LYS A 220 -4.98 -8.15 -0.78
N TYR A 221 -4.90 -9.23 -1.55
CA TYR A 221 -3.97 -10.31 -1.28
C TYR A 221 -2.52 -9.92 -1.55
N SER A 222 -2.23 -9.14 -2.61
CA SER A 222 -0.85 -8.77 -2.96
C SER A 222 -0.22 -7.85 -1.91
N TYR A 223 -0.97 -6.94 -1.29
CA TYR A 223 -0.47 -6.18 -0.13
C TYR A 223 -0.09 -7.12 1.03
N LYS A 224 -0.94 -8.09 1.38
CA LYS A 224 -0.69 -9.06 2.47
C LYS A 224 0.50 -9.98 2.18
N LEU A 225 0.64 -10.45 0.94
CA LEU A 225 1.76 -11.29 0.52
C LEU A 225 3.08 -10.51 0.52
N THR A 226 3.04 -9.25 0.07
CA THR A 226 4.20 -8.35 0.06
C THR A 226 4.62 -7.99 1.49
N ASP A 227 3.66 -7.70 2.39
CA ASP A 227 3.94 -7.51 3.82
C ASP A 227 4.56 -8.75 4.45
N LYS A 228 4.03 -9.95 4.19
CA LYS A 228 4.61 -11.22 4.67
C LYS A 228 6.06 -11.38 4.23
N HIS A 229 6.35 -11.27 2.94
CA HIS A 229 7.70 -11.45 2.42
C HIS A 229 8.66 -10.34 2.88
N PHE A 230 8.18 -9.08 2.99
CA PHE A 230 8.98 -8.00 3.54
C PHE A 230 9.25 -8.16 5.04
N LEU A 231 8.30 -8.66 5.84
CA LEU A 231 8.52 -8.98 7.25
C LEU A 231 9.53 -10.11 7.43
N GLU A 232 9.52 -11.10 6.53
CA GLU A 232 10.56 -12.13 6.46
C GLU A 232 11.94 -11.52 6.12
N LYS A 233 12.02 -10.61 5.13
CA LYS A 233 13.26 -9.88 4.78
C LYS A 233 13.75 -8.97 5.91
N SER A 234 12.86 -8.17 6.50
CA SER A 234 13.10 -7.34 7.69
C SER A 234 13.68 -8.16 8.86
N LYS A 235 13.20 -9.38 9.08
CA LYS A 235 13.76 -10.28 10.10
C LYS A 235 15.17 -10.78 9.77
N ARG A 236 15.49 -11.06 8.50
CA ARG A 236 16.86 -11.44 8.05
C ARG A 236 17.84 -10.27 8.21
N GLU A 237 17.45 -9.11 7.67
CA GLU A 237 18.31 -7.95 7.45
C GLU A 237 18.21 -6.89 8.57
N LYS A 238 17.36 -7.12 9.58
CA LYS A 238 17.08 -6.26 10.75
C LYS A 238 16.50 -4.89 10.39
N LEU A 239 15.76 -4.82 9.29
CA LEU A 239 15.11 -3.61 8.78
C LEU A 239 13.94 -3.20 9.68
N LYS A 240 13.70 -1.89 9.84
CA LYS A 240 12.63 -1.31 10.67
C LYS A 240 11.71 -0.35 9.90
N SER A 241 11.91 -0.20 8.61
CA SER A 241 11.08 0.66 7.78
C SER A 241 9.65 0.12 7.65
N GLY A 242 8.73 1.05 7.44
CA GLY A 242 7.40 0.77 6.92
C GLY A 242 7.13 1.61 5.69
N THR A 243 6.02 1.34 5.01
CA THR A 243 5.59 2.14 3.87
C THR A 243 4.08 2.15 3.72
N THR A 244 3.55 3.28 3.26
CA THR A 244 2.20 3.37 2.71
C THR A 244 2.18 2.78 1.29
N GLY A 245 1.00 2.67 0.69
CA GLY A 245 0.92 2.36 -0.73
C GLY A 245 -0.44 2.74 -1.28
N ILE A 246 -0.46 3.67 -2.23
CA ILE A 246 -1.60 3.95 -3.10
C ILE A 246 -1.31 3.33 -4.47
N THR A 247 -2.21 2.49 -4.96
CA THR A 247 -2.04 1.74 -6.21
C THR A 247 -3.30 1.84 -7.07
N ALA A 248 -3.12 1.97 -8.38
CA ALA A 248 -4.20 2.03 -9.36
C ALA A 248 -3.92 1.04 -10.49
N LEU A 249 -4.77 0.01 -10.60
CA LEU A 249 -4.83 -0.90 -11.74
C LEU A 249 -5.97 -0.44 -12.65
N ILE A 250 -5.64 -0.03 -13.88
CA ILE A 250 -6.62 0.30 -14.90
C ILE A 250 -6.70 -0.89 -15.87
N ARG A 251 -7.89 -1.44 -16.08
CA ARG A 251 -8.16 -2.64 -16.87
C ARG A 251 -9.31 -2.37 -17.84
N GLY A 252 -8.99 -2.12 -19.10
CA GLY A 252 -9.99 -1.68 -20.09
C GLY A 252 -10.66 -0.37 -19.64
N SER A 253 -11.97 -0.40 -19.41
CA SER A 253 -12.77 0.73 -18.87
C SER A 253 -12.76 0.84 -17.35
N THR A 254 -12.21 -0.12 -16.60
CA THR A 254 -12.35 -0.19 -15.15
C THR A 254 -11.10 0.34 -14.44
N ILE A 255 -11.28 1.22 -13.44
CA ILE A 255 -10.22 1.63 -12.50
C ILE A 255 -10.44 0.91 -11.18
N HIS A 256 -9.45 0.15 -10.71
CA HIS A 256 -9.38 -0.35 -9.34
C HIS A 256 -8.32 0.45 -8.59
N VAL A 257 -8.70 1.12 -7.50
CA VAL A 257 -7.76 1.82 -6.61
C VAL A 257 -7.69 1.06 -5.29
N SER A 258 -6.50 0.58 -4.93
CA SER A 258 -6.21 -0.10 -3.67
C SER A 258 -5.27 0.76 -2.84
N TRP A 259 -5.53 0.87 -1.53
CA TRP A 259 -4.69 1.70 -0.67
C TRP A 259 -4.54 1.20 0.77
N LEU A 260 -3.41 1.57 1.35
CA LEU A 260 -3.02 1.32 2.72
C LEU A 260 -2.11 2.49 3.16
N GLY A 261 -2.28 2.95 4.40
CA GLY A 261 -1.75 4.24 4.84
C GLY A 261 -2.62 5.43 4.40
N ASP A 262 -2.01 6.61 4.35
CA ASP A 262 -2.64 7.93 4.12
C ASP A 262 -2.34 8.55 2.74
N SER A 263 -1.39 8.02 1.97
CA SER A 263 -1.29 8.30 0.52
C SER A 263 -2.65 8.15 -0.18
N GLN A 264 -3.06 9.15 -0.97
CA GLN A 264 -4.40 9.21 -1.59
C GLN A 264 -4.40 9.20 -3.11
N ALA A 265 -5.56 8.83 -3.67
CA ALA A 265 -5.89 9.08 -5.06
C ALA A 265 -7.17 9.92 -5.20
N VAL A 266 -7.20 10.72 -6.27
CA VAL A 266 -8.30 11.62 -6.62
C VAL A 266 -8.56 11.49 -8.13
N LEU A 267 -9.82 11.22 -8.50
CA LEU A 267 -10.27 11.19 -9.88
C LEU A 267 -10.91 12.55 -10.20
N VAL A 268 -10.56 13.14 -11.34
CA VAL A 268 -11.23 14.34 -11.86
C VAL A 268 -12.03 13.97 -13.10
N ARG A 269 -13.30 14.38 -13.14
CA ARG A 269 -14.29 13.98 -14.14
C ARG A 269 -15.20 15.16 -14.46
N ASN A 270 -15.23 15.59 -15.73
CA ASN A 270 -15.91 16.83 -16.15
C ASN A 270 -15.58 18.02 -15.22
N SER A 271 -14.32 18.16 -14.83
CA SER A 271 -13.84 19.19 -13.90
C SER A 271 -14.37 19.12 -12.45
N GLN A 272 -15.16 18.12 -12.10
CA GLN A 272 -15.52 17.80 -10.70
C GLN A 272 -14.48 16.87 -10.07
N VAL A 273 -14.33 16.96 -8.74
CA VAL A 273 -13.32 16.23 -7.96
C VAL A 273 -13.97 15.09 -7.18
N ILE A 274 -13.49 13.87 -7.39
CA ILE A 274 -13.99 12.64 -6.78
C ILE A 274 -12.87 12.04 -5.92
N ASP A 275 -13.07 12.03 -4.61
CA ASP A 275 -12.17 11.37 -3.66
C ASP A 275 -12.30 9.84 -3.76
N MET A 276 -11.22 9.18 -4.18
CA MET A 276 -11.20 7.73 -4.38
C MET A 276 -10.84 6.97 -3.11
N THR A 277 -10.14 7.60 -2.15
CA THR A 277 -9.61 6.92 -0.96
C THR A 277 -9.80 7.71 0.34
N MET A 278 -10.12 6.99 1.41
CA MET A 278 -10.20 7.52 2.78
C MET A 278 -8.93 7.12 3.56
N PRO A 279 -8.09 8.08 4.02
CA PRO A 279 -6.81 7.78 4.68
C PRO A 279 -6.92 6.80 5.85
N HIS A 280 -5.89 5.99 6.06
CA HIS A 280 -5.79 5.08 7.21
C HIS A 280 -5.04 5.75 8.36
N THR A 281 -5.61 6.80 8.95
CA THR A 281 -5.02 7.47 10.13
C THR A 281 -5.49 6.83 11.45
N PRO A 282 -4.67 6.84 12.52
CA PRO A 282 -5.08 6.39 13.86
C PRO A 282 -6.19 7.25 14.49
N ALA A 283 -6.53 8.40 13.89
CA ALA A 283 -7.67 9.21 14.29
C ALA A 283 -9.02 8.68 13.74
N ARG A 284 -9.00 7.85 12.69
CA ARG A 284 -10.22 7.26 12.10
C ARG A 284 -10.84 6.29 13.09
N GLN A 285 -12.13 6.43 13.39
CA GLN A 285 -12.75 5.80 14.56
C GLN A 285 -12.81 4.26 14.50
N ASP A 286 -12.87 3.68 13.30
CA ASP A 286 -12.78 2.24 13.04
C ASP A 286 -11.34 1.72 13.26
N GLU A 287 -10.34 2.41 12.71
CA GLU A 287 -8.92 2.07 12.85
C GLU A 287 -8.44 2.24 14.29
N LYS A 288 -8.85 3.32 14.96
CA LYS A 288 -8.62 3.52 16.40
C LYS A 288 -9.16 2.34 17.20
N LYS A 289 -10.43 1.96 16.98
CA LYS A 289 -11.04 0.82 17.67
C LYS A 289 -10.26 -0.47 17.38
N ARG A 290 -9.90 -0.74 16.12
CA ARG A 290 -9.10 -1.91 15.71
C ARG A 290 -7.75 -1.96 16.44
N ILE A 291 -7.08 -0.82 16.62
CA ILE A 291 -5.82 -0.71 17.38
C ILE A 291 -6.04 -1.00 18.87
N GLU A 292 -7.09 -0.43 19.47
CA GLU A 292 -7.40 -0.58 20.90
C GLU A 292 -7.89 -2.00 21.25
N ASP A 293 -8.69 -2.64 20.39
CA ASP A 293 -9.13 -4.04 20.53
C ASP A 293 -7.94 -5.03 20.43
N LEU A 294 -6.92 -4.70 19.63
CA LEU A 294 -5.64 -5.44 19.55
C LEU A 294 -4.69 -5.15 20.73
N GLY A 295 -5.08 -4.29 21.68
CA GLY A 295 -4.28 -3.94 22.86
C GLY A 295 -3.15 -2.94 22.61
N GLY A 296 -3.17 -2.26 21.46
CA GLY A 296 -2.41 -1.03 21.24
C GLY A 296 -3.13 0.19 21.82
N ILE A 297 -2.53 1.37 21.65
CA ILE A 297 -3.13 2.65 22.05
C ILE A 297 -2.95 3.70 20.95
N VAL A 298 -3.88 4.65 20.84
CA VAL A 298 -3.71 5.85 20.01
C VAL A 298 -3.42 7.05 20.92
N LEU A 299 -2.26 7.67 20.73
CA LEU A 299 -1.83 8.86 21.49
C LEU A 299 -1.74 10.08 20.58
N LEU A 300 -2.22 11.22 21.05
CA LEU A 300 -2.05 12.51 20.36
C LEU A 300 -0.67 13.07 20.70
N VAL A 301 0.23 13.12 19.71
CA VAL A 301 1.61 13.59 19.88
C VAL A 301 1.83 14.78 18.94
N SER A 302 2.09 15.96 19.52
CA SER A 302 2.25 17.22 18.77
C SER A 302 1.09 17.53 17.80
N GLY A 303 -0.15 17.19 18.20
CA GLY A 303 -1.36 17.37 17.39
C GLY A 303 -1.66 16.24 16.40
N ILE A 304 -0.78 15.24 16.25
CA ILE A 304 -0.96 14.11 15.32
C ILE A 304 -1.25 12.84 16.11
N SER A 305 -2.30 12.10 15.74
CA SER A 305 -2.63 10.80 16.35
C SER A 305 -1.64 9.72 15.90
N ARG A 306 -1.03 9.01 16.85
CA ARG A 306 0.00 7.99 16.59
C ARG A 306 -0.28 6.67 17.30
N VAL A 307 -0.11 5.57 16.57
CA VAL A 307 -0.16 4.20 17.10
C VAL A 307 1.01 4.00 18.06
N ASN A 308 0.69 3.62 19.30
CA ASN A 308 1.63 3.47 20.41
C ASN A 308 2.53 4.70 20.63
N GLY A 309 2.06 5.90 20.23
CA GLY A 309 2.83 7.15 20.26
C GLY A 309 3.90 7.30 19.17
N ASN A 310 4.04 6.33 18.26
CA ASN A 310 5.14 6.25 17.29
C ASN A 310 4.71 6.53 15.84
N ILE A 311 3.88 5.67 15.24
CA ILE A 311 3.56 5.69 13.80
C ILE A 311 2.28 6.49 13.54
N SER A 312 2.29 7.40 12.55
CA SER A 312 1.17 8.29 12.20
C SER A 312 0.14 7.68 11.25
N VAL A 313 0.43 6.54 10.62
CA VAL A 313 -0.54 5.68 9.92
C VAL A 313 -1.03 4.54 10.81
N SER A 314 -2.20 3.99 10.47
CA SER A 314 -2.77 2.79 11.12
C SER A 314 -2.62 1.51 10.29
N ARG A 315 -2.32 1.62 8.99
CA ARG A 315 -2.04 0.49 8.09
C ARG A 315 -0.78 0.76 7.28
N ALA A 316 0.12 -0.22 7.17
CA ALA A 316 1.40 -0.14 6.45
C ALA A 316 1.95 -1.53 6.10
N ILE A 317 2.79 -1.60 5.06
CA ILE A 317 3.71 -2.72 4.82
C ILE A 317 4.96 -2.48 5.66
N GLY A 318 5.49 -3.52 6.32
CA GLY A 318 6.64 -3.38 7.22
C GLY A 318 6.23 -3.09 8.66
N ASP A 319 6.87 -2.14 9.35
CA ASP A 319 6.57 -1.80 10.75
C ASP A 319 6.53 -3.02 11.70
N ALA A 320 7.48 -3.95 11.56
CA ALA A 320 7.51 -5.23 12.27
C ALA A 320 7.32 -5.10 13.80
N ASP A 321 7.90 -4.07 14.42
CA ASP A 321 7.78 -3.78 15.86
C ASP A 321 6.37 -3.32 16.29
N GLN A 322 5.46 -3.03 15.35
CA GLN A 322 4.10 -2.52 15.60
C GLN A 322 2.99 -3.44 15.08
N LYS A 323 3.32 -4.57 14.43
CA LYS A 323 2.35 -5.61 14.08
C LYS A 323 1.81 -6.26 15.38
N PRO A 324 0.50 -6.53 15.52
CA PRO A 324 -0.57 -6.40 14.53
C PRO A 324 -1.32 -5.06 14.54
N CYS A 325 -0.94 -4.08 15.38
CA CYS A 325 -1.63 -2.79 15.47
C CYS A 325 -1.62 -2.05 14.12
N ILE A 326 -0.49 -2.10 13.41
CA ILE A 326 -0.37 -1.64 12.02
C ILE A 326 -0.78 -2.77 11.07
N SER A 327 -1.96 -2.67 10.44
CA SER A 327 -2.43 -3.74 9.54
C SER A 327 -1.84 -3.64 8.12
N SER A 328 -1.78 -4.77 7.43
CA SER A 328 -1.54 -4.88 5.97
C SER A 328 -2.82 -5.18 5.16
N ASP A 329 -4.00 -5.10 5.79
CA ASP A 329 -5.29 -5.08 5.09
C ASP A 329 -5.42 -3.80 4.24
N ALA A 330 -5.30 -3.91 2.91
CA ALA A 330 -5.66 -2.80 2.02
C ALA A 330 -7.19 -2.69 1.83
N ASP A 331 -7.71 -1.47 1.74
CA ASP A 331 -9.07 -1.22 1.24
C ASP A 331 -9.02 -1.02 -0.29
N VAL A 332 -10.10 -1.35 -0.99
CA VAL A 332 -10.18 -1.24 -2.47
C VAL A 332 -11.51 -0.65 -2.91
N VAL A 333 -11.45 0.34 -3.80
CA VAL A 333 -12.59 0.86 -4.55
C VAL A 333 -12.48 0.47 -6.04
N THR A 334 -13.62 0.23 -6.68
CA THR A 334 -13.71 0.04 -8.14
C THR A 334 -14.65 1.09 -8.75
N TYR A 335 -14.25 1.62 -9.90
CA TYR A 335 -14.94 2.65 -10.65
C TYR A 335 -14.94 2.30 -12.15
N GLU A 336 -16.10 2.34 -12.79
CA GLU A 336 -16.22 2.15 -14.24
C GLU A 336 -16.16 3.50 -14.97
N MET A 337 -15.19 3.67 -15.87
CA MET A 337 -15.08 4.85 -16.73
C MET A 337 -16.16 4.85 -17.80
N ASN A 338 -16.66 6.04 -18.12
CA ASN A 338 -17.63 6.28 -19.20
C ASN A 338 -17.11 7.24 -20.28
N GLY A 339 -15.85 7.70 -20.17
CA GLY A 339 -15.20 8.63 -21.09
C GLY A 339 -15.34 10.09 -20.68
N SER A 340 -16.04 10.39 -19.58
CA SER A 340 -16.12 11.74 -19.01
C SER A 340 -14.98 12.05 -18.03
N GLU A 341 -14.19 11.05 -17.65
CA GLU A 341 -13.03 11.16 -16.78
C GLU A 341 -11.92 11.97 -17.46
N ASP A 342 -11.33 12.94 -16.76
CA ASP A 342 -10.27 13.81 -17.28
C ASP A 342 -8.88 13.23 -16.95
N TYR A 343 -8.64 12.95 -15.67
CA TYR A 343 -7.40 12.35 -15.17
C TYR A 343 -7.57 11.74 -13.76
N LEU A 344 -6.70 10.80 -13.43
CA LEU A 344 -6.53 10.24 -12.08
C LEU A 344 -5.18 10.71 -11.51
N MET A 345 -5.17 11.24 -10.29
CA MET A 345 -3.96 11.65 -9.57
C MET A 345 -3.71 10.74 -8.37
N LEU A 346 -2.47 10.27 -8.18
CA LEU A 346 -1.98 9.56 -6.99
C LEU A 346 -0.84 10.37 -6.36
N ALA A 347 -0.83 10.53 -5.03
CA ALA A 347 0.29 11.17 -4.33
C ALA A 347 0.39 10.78 -2.84
N CYS A 348 1.54 11.10 -2.22
CA CYS A 348 1.81 10.96 -0.78
C CYS A 348 1.33 12.16 0.07
N ASP A 349 1.50 12.10 1.40
CA ASP A 349 1.02 13.13 2.33
C ASP A 349 1.67 14.51 2.08
N GLY A 350 2.96 14.54 1.73
CA GLY A 350 3.71 15.73 1.39
C GLY A 350 3.18 16.51 0.19
N ALA A 351 2.28 15.92 -0.59
CA ALA A 351 1.43 16.62 -1.56
C ALA A 351 0.05 16.96 -0.96
N TRP A 352 -0.66 15.98 -0.38
CA TRP A 352 -2.07 16.14 0.03
C TRP A 352 -2.29 17.10 1.21
N ASP A 353 -1.37 17.17 2.17
CA ASP A 353 -1.41 18.15 3.28
C ASP A 353 -1.30 19.61 2.79
N TYR A 354 -0.84 19.81 1.54
CA TYR A 354 -0.49 21.12 0.99
C TYR A 354 -1.19 21.43 -0.35
N LEU A 355 -2.05 20.54 -0.85
CA LEU A 355 -2.82 20.72 -2.09
C LEU A 355 -4.30 20.52 -1.83
N GLU A 356 -5.06 21.62 -1.82
CA GLU A 356 -6.51 21.59 -1.72
C GLU A 356 -7.12 20.90 -2.95
N LYS A 357 -7.70 19.72 -2.75
CA LYS A 357 -8.20 18.84 -3.81
C LYS A 357 -9.16 19.53 -4.79
N GLN A 358 -10.06 20.36 -4.26
CA GLN A 358 -11.04 21.11 -5.06
C GLN A 358 -10.42 22.15 -6.01
N LYS A 359 -9.14 22.50 -5.82
CA LYS A 359 -8.38 23.37 -6.73
C LYS A 359 -7.59 22.61 -7.79
N LEU A 360 -7.49 21.27 -7.72
CA LEU A 360 -6.75 20.47 -8.71
C LEU A 360 -7.19 20.72 -10.16
N PRO A 361 -8.49 20.78 -10.52
CA PRO A 361 -8.90 20.97 -11.91
C PRO A 361 -8.34 22.29 -12.46
N TYR A 362 -8.49 23.38 -11.69
CA TYR A 362 -7.89 24.66 -12.03
C TYR A 362 -6.36 24.58 -12.13
N LEU A 363 -5.65 24.00 -11.16
CA LEU A 363 -4.18 23.89 -11.18
C LEU A 363 -3.68 23.14 -12.41
N VAL A 364 -4.27 21.98 -12.73
CA VAL A 364 -3.86 21.12 -13.84
C VAL A 364 -4.20 21.76 -15.19
N TYR A 365 -5.44 22.20 -15.42
CA TYR A 365 -5.83 22.77 -16.70
C TYR A 365 -5.08 24.08 -17.00
N ASN A 366 -4.91 24.94 -16.01
CA ASN A 366 -4.18 26.21 -16.13
C ASN A 366 -2.71 25.99 -16.48
N HIS A 367 -2.08 24.93 -15.95
CA HIS A 367 -0.73 24.54 -16.33
C HIS A 367 -0.67 24.01 -17.77
N VAL A 368 -1.55 23.07 -18.14
CA VAL A 368 -1.58 22.50 -19.50
C VAL A 368 -1.85 23.58 -20.56
N GLN A 369 -2.80 24.49 -20.31
CA GLN A 369 -3.13 25.60 -21.21
C GLN A 369 -1.95 26.58 -21.37
N LYS A 370 -1.33 27.01 -20.27
CA LYS A 370 -0.20 27.96 -20.30
C LYS A 370 1.09 27.41 -20.89
N ASN A 371 1.30 26.10 -20.84
CA ASN A 371 2.49 25.43 -21.35
C ASN A 371 2.24 24.75 -22.71
N ASN A 372 1.33 25.28 -23.53
CA ASN A 372 1.06 24.81 -24.89
C ASN A 372 0.72 23.30 -25.01
N GLY A 373 -0.05 22.77 -24.06
CA GLY A 373 -0.43 21.35 -24.06
C GLY A 373 0.61 20.40 -23.45
N GLN A 374 1.61 20.90 -22.71
CA GLN A 374 2.59 20.05 -22.02
C GLN A 374 1.99 19.34 -20.78
N PHE A 375 1.35 18.20 -21.02
CA PHE A 375 0.87 17.30 -19.96
C PHE A 375 2.01 16.77 -19.06
N SER A 376 3.20 16.50 -19.62
CA SER A 376 4.29 15.80 -18.93
C SER A 376 4.84 16.52 -17.70
N THR A 377 4.76 17.85 -17.62
CA THR A 377 5.30 18.67 -16.52
C THR A 377 4.28 19.03 -15.44
N VAL A 378 3.04 18.50 -15.51
CA VAL A 378 1.97 18.79 -14.53
C VAL A 378 2.35 18.36 -13.11
N ALA A 379 2.94 17.17 -12.92
CA ALA A 379 3.36 16.67 -11.62
C ALA A 379 4.44 17.56 -10.98
N GLU A 380 5.39 18.09 -11.77
CA GLU A 380 6.40 19.04 -11.30
C GLU A 380 5.75 20.36 -10.82
N SER A 381 4.71 20.81 -11.52
CA SER A 381 3.93 22.01 -11.18
C SER A 381 3.12 21.84 -9.89
N LEU A 382 2.50 20.67 -9.71
CA LEU A 382 1.79 20.30 -8.48
C LEU A 382 2.76 20.19 -7.29
N ILE A 383 3.92 19.54 -7.47
CA ILE A 383 5.00 19.51 -6.47
C ILE A 383 5.47 20.92 -6.13
N LYS A 384 5.67 21.79 -7.13
CA LYS A 384 6.04 23.19 -6.90
C LYS A 384 4.99 23.90 -6.03
N SER A 385 3.70 23.77 -6.36
CA SER A 385 2.61 24.36 -5.57
C SER A 385 2.57 23.82 -4.13
N ALA A 386 2.79 22.52 -3.91
CA ALA A 386 2.84 21.94 -2.56
C ALA A 386 3.99 22.54 -1.72
N ARG A 387 5.16 22.75 -2.33
CA ARG A 387 6.31 23.41 -1.67
C ARG A 387 6.07 24.89 -1.38
N GLU A 388 5.45 25.61 -2.31
CA GLU A 388 5.09 27.03 -2.17
C GLU A 388 4.02 27.22 -1.07
N ASN A 389 3.11 26.24 -0.91
CA ASN A 389 2.17 26.16 0.21
C ASN A 389 2.80 25.70 1.53
N GLY A 390 4.10 25.38 1.56
CA GLY A 390 4.87 25.12 2.78
C GLY A 390 5.35 23.69 2.99
N SER A 391 5.13 22.76 2.05
CA SER A 391 5.53 21.35 2.19
C SER A 391 7.03 21.19 2.44
N LYS A 392 7.35 20.46 3.51
CA LYS A 392 8.71 20.09 3.93
C LYS A 392 9.03 18.62 3.70
N ASP A 393 8.05 17.85 3.25
CA ASP A 393 8.17 16.39 3.14
C ASP A 393 8.75 15.92 1.81
N ASN A 394 9.02 14.61 1.68
CA ASN A 394 9.13 14.02 0.35
C ASN A 394 7.82 14.25 -0.40
N ILE A 395 7.89 14.44 -1.71
CA ILE A 395 6.69 14.71 -2.51
C ILE A 395 6.79 13.90 -3.79
N SER A 396 5.86 12.97 -3.98
CA SER A 396 5.72 12.13 -5.17
C SER A 396 4.30 12.23 -5.72
N VAL A 397 4.19 12.50 -7.01
CA VAL A 397 2.92 12.71 -7.71
C VAL A 397 2.93 11.95 -9.04
N ILE A 398 1.87 11.18 -9.30
CA ILE A 398 1.53 10.64 -10.61
C ILE A 398 0.19 11.26 -11.04
N VAL A 399 0.09 11.71 -12.30
CA VAL A 399 -1.16 12.10 -12.95
C VAL A 399 -1.30 11.31 -14.26
N VAL A 400 -2.39 10.54 -14.38
CA VAL A 400 -2.72 9.70 -15.54
C VAL A 400 -3.90 10.35 -16.27
N PHE A 401 -3.71 10.76 -17.53
CA PHE A 401 -4.70 11.49 -18.30
C PHE A 401 -5.50 10.57 -19.23
N PHE A 402 -6.83 10.72 -19.20
CA PHE A 402 -7.78 9.91 -19.98
C PHE A 402 -8.24 10.60 -21.26
N LYS A 403 -8.20 11.93 -21.31
CA LYS A 403 -8.54 12.74 -22.50
C LYS A 403 -7.30 13.33 -23.17
N GLU A 404 -7.38 13.53 -24.48
CA GLU A 404 -6.31 14.15 -25.27
C GLU A 404 -6.23 15.67 -25.10
N GLU A 405 -7.36 16.30 -24.76
CA GLU A 405 -7.52 17.72 -24.47
C GLU A 405 -8.31 17.87 -23.16
N LEU A 406 -8.11 18.97 -22.44
CA LEU A 406 -8.77 19.24 -21.16
C LEU A 406 -9.60 20.53 -21.24
N SER A 407 -10.64 20.61 -20.41
CA SER A 407 -11.57 21.75 -20.32
C SER A 407 -10.87 23.07 -19.97
N ASP A 408 -11.49 24.20 -20.32
CA ASP A 408 -10.96 25.52 -19.99
C ASP A 408 -10.88 25.76 -18.45
N PRO A 409 -9.78 26.33 -17.91
CA PRO A 409 -9.60 26.48 -16.46
C PRO A 409 -10.64 27.37 -15.78
N HIS A 410 -11.22 28.35 -16.48
CA HIS A 410 -12.26 29.22 -15.90
C HIS A 410 -13.61 28.50 -15.83
N SER A 411 -13.90 27.58 -16.74
CA SER A 411 -15.09 26.70 -16.60
C SER A 411 -14.98 25.85 -15.33
N ALA A 412 -13.82 25.22 -15.12
CA ALA A 412 -13.54 24.38 -13.96
C ALA A 412 -13.60 25.13 -12.62
N PHE A 413 -12.98 26.31 -12.55
CA PHE A 413 -13.03 27.17 -11.35
C PHE A 413 -14.47 27.59 -11.01
N ASN A 414 -15.28 27.93 -12.01
CA ASN A 414 -16.68 28.28 -11.80
C ASN A 414 -17.54 27.10 -11.30
N HIS A 415 -17.19 25.85 -11.64
CA HIS A 415 -17.83 24.67 -11.04
C HIS A 415 -17.43 24.49 -9.56
N ALA A 416 -16.13 24.48 -9.25
CA ALA A 416 -15.64 24.30 -7.88
C ALA A 416 -16.13 25.39 -6.90
N VAL A 417 -16.30 26.64 -7.36
CA VAL A 417 -16.87 27.72 -6.53
C VAL A 417 -18.37 27.56 -6.29
N ARG A 418 -19.13 27.00 -7.25
CA ARG A 418 -20.58 26.79 -7.10
C ARG A 418 -20.89 25.71 -6.06
N GLU A 419 -20.23 24.55 -6.14
CA GLU A 419 -20.47 23.43 -5.23
C GLU A 419 -20.13 23.81 -3.77
N ASN A 420 -19.02 24.53 -3.55
CA ASN A 420 -18.69 25.08 -2.23
C ASN A 420 -19.73 26.12 -1.74
N GLY A 421 -20.30 26.92 -2.65
CA GLY A 421 -21.32 27.94 -2.33
C GLY A 421 -22.75 27.40 -2.16
N GLU A 422 -22.99 26.11 -2.46
CA GLU A 422 -24.26 25.41 -2.23
C GLU A 422 -24.19 24.54 -0.96
N ASN A 423 -23.07 23.85 -0.72
CA ASN A 423 -22.83 23.11 0.53
C ASN A 423 -22.82 24.00 1.79
N GLN A 424 -22.55 25.31 1.66
CA GLN A 424 -22.62 26.27 2.78
C GLN A 424 -24.03 26.80 3.09
N LYS A 425 -25.08 26.37 2.38
CA LYS A 425 -26.44 26.95 2.52
C LYS A 425 -27.47 26.10 3.28
N HIS A 426 -27.06 24.97 3.86
CA HIS A 426 -27.98 24.06 4.54
C HIS A 426 -27.81 23.94 6.07
N ASP A 427 -26.76 24.50 6.66
CA ASP A 427 -26.49 24.47 8.12
C ASP A 427 -26.50 25.89 8.75
N GLU A 428 -27.61 26.62 8.60
CA GLU A 428 -27.96 27.75 9.47
C GLU A 428 -29.28 27.47 10.21
N ASN A 429 -29.19 26.77 11.34
CA ASN A 429 -30.31 26.61 12.28
C ASN A 429 -30.09 27.55 13.48
N PRO A 430 -30.81 28.69 13.59
CA PRO A 430 -30.45 29.78 14.50
C PRO A 430 -30.96 29.55 15.93
N ASN A 431 -30.47 28.49 16.60
CA ASN A 431 -30.61 28.28 18.05
C ASN A 431 -29.58 27.25 18.57
N ASP A 432 -28.32 27.65 18.68
CA ASP A 432 -27.44 27.21 19.78
C ASP A 432 -26.27 28.20 19.93
N SER A 433 -25.93 28.57 21.17
CA SER A 433 -24.89 29.59 21.44
C SER A 433 -24.06 29.22 22.68
N PRO A 434 -22.85 28.67 22.50
CA PRO A 434 -21.89 28.49 23.59
C PRO A 434 -21.27 29.83 23.99
N MET A 435 -21.34 30.19 25.27
CA MET A 435 -20.63 31.35 25.80
C MET A 435 -19.11 31.14 25.80
N TRP A 436 -18.37 32.12 25.29
CA TRP A 436 -17.10 32.51 25.92
C TRP A 436 -17.01 34.04 26.02
N SER A 437 -16.57 34.52 27.18
CA SER A 437 -16.60 35.94 27.52
C SER A 437 -15.45 36.72 26.88
N SER A 438 -15.79 37.82 26.20
CA SER A 438 -14.83 38.86 25.80
C SER A 438 -14.16 39.52 27.01
N ASN A 439 -12.88 39.87 26.88
CA ASN A 439 -12.23 40.83 27.77
C ASN A 439 -11.35 41.78 26.93
N GLN A 440 -11.42 43.09 27.17
CA GLN A 440 -10.78 44.12 26.35
C GLN A 440 -9.63 44.80 27.11
N ASN A 441 -8.50 45.00 26.41
CA ASN A 441 -7.51 46.09 26.59
C ASN A 441 -6.30 45.81 25.67
N SER A 442 -5.54 46.78 25.16
CA SER A 442 -5.76 48.23 24.95
C SER A 442 -4.56 48.82 24.18
N ASN A 443 -4.80 49.74 23.23
CA ASN A 443 -3.89 50.75 22.66
C ASN A 443 -2.39 50.43 22.40
N SER A 444 -1.96 50.59 21.14
CA SER A 444 -0.83 51.48 20.83
C SER A 444 -0.83 51.93 19.35
N ASN A 445 -0.43 53.17 19.10
CA ASN A 445 -0.56 53.88 17.82
C ASN A 445 0.47 53.48 16.75
N CYS A 446 0.16 53.80 15.48
CA CYS A 446 1.10 54.53 14.61
C CYS A 446 0.35 55.38 13.56
N ASP A 447 0.95 56.51 13.20
CA ASP A 447 0.46 57.59 12.32
C ASP A 447 0.57 57.22 10.82
N ALA A 448 -0.28 57.62 9.86
CA ALA A 448 -1.01 58.86 9.54
C ALA A 448 -0.27 59.84 8.57
N SER A 449 -0.61 59.76 7.28
CA SER A 449 -0.47 60.80 6.22
C SER A 449 -1.23 60.30 4.96
N ALA A 450 -2.23 61.00 4.40
CA ALA A 450 -2.17 62.23 3.56
C ALA A 450 -1.70 61.97 2.11
N ALA A 451 -2.35 62.45 1.03
CA ALA A 451 -3.65 63.13 0.90
C ALA A 451 -4.16 63.16 -0.57
N SER A 452 -5.43 63.52 -0.79
CA SER A 452 -6.04 64.08 -2.03
C SER A 452 -5.85 63.35 -3.37
N SER A 453 -6.90 63.04 -4.12
CA SER A 453 -7.67 64.09 -4.84
C SER A 453 -9.00 63.61 -5.44
N SER A 454 -9.84 64.57 -5.83
CA SER A 454 -11.18 64.44 -6.46
C SER A 454 -11.43 65.75 -7.27
N PRO A 455 -12.60 66.06 -7.88
CA PRO A 455 -13.85 65.29 -8.07
C PRO A 455 -14.50 65.40 -9.49
N GLN A 456 -15.59 64.66 -9.74
CA GLN A 456 -16.79 64.98 -10.58
C GLN A 456 -16.61 65.40 -12.08
N GLN A 457 -17.49 65.06 -13.03
CA GLN A 457 -18.90 65.49 -13.19
C GLN A 457 -19.65 64.57 -14.22
N GLN A 458 -20.93 64.18 -14.00
CA GLN A 458 -22.20 64.69 -14.61
C GLN A 458 -22.50 64.29 -16.09
N GLN A 459 -23.74 64.12 -16.58
CA GLN A 459 -25.08 63.89 -15.96
C GLN A 459 -26.11 63.23 -16.93
N ARG A 460 -27.37 63.08 -16.47
CA ARG A 460 -28.50 62.28 -16.99
C ARG A 460 -29.34 62.89 -18.13
N GLN A 461 -30.12 62.00 -18.78
CA GLN A 461 -31.56 62.12 -19.16
C GLN A 461 -32.15 60.68 -19.18
N GLN A 462 -33.42 60.28 -18.88
CA GLN A 462 -34.75 60.89 -18.65
C GLN A 462 -35.49 61.32 -19.94
N HIS A 463 -36.73 60.88 -20.30
CA HIS A 463 -37.77 60.00 -19.69
C HIS A 463 -38.41 59.05 -20.79
N GLN A 464 -39.65 58.49 -20.84
CA GLN A 464 -40.92 58.68 -20.08
C GLN A 464 -42.02 57.55 -20.24
N GLN A 465 -42.55 57.06 -19.10
CA GLN A 465 -43.94 56.61 -18.77
C GLN A 465 -44.75 55.50 -19.51
N HIS A 466 -45.60 54.84 -18.68
CA HIS A 466 -46.80 54.01 -18.95
C HIS A 466 -46.63 52.64 -19.68
N GLY A 467 -47.37 51.58 -19.31
CA GLY A 467 -48.35 51.43 -18.22
C GLY A 467 -48.79 49.96 -17.97
N ASN A 468 -49.50 49.74 -16.84
CA ASN A 468 -50.13 48.48 -16.40
C ASN A 468 -51.65 48.56 -16.65
N PRO A 469 -52.46 47.46 -16.69
CA PRO A 469 -52.72 46.63 -15.49
C PRO A 469 -53.12 45.13 -15.76
N THR A 470 -53.62 44.46 -14.69
CA THR A 470 -54.41 43.19 -14.66
C THR A 470 -53.69 41.88 -15.07
N ASP A 471 -53.94 40.72 -14.47
CA ASP A 471 -54.89 40.38 -13.39
C ASP A 471 -54.42 39.24 -12.46
N SER A 472 -55.26 38.87 -11.48
CA SER A 472 -54.94 38.01 -10.32
C SER A 472 -55.36 36.52 -10.41
N ASN A 473 -54.76 35.69 -9.54
CA ASN A 473 -55.10 34.29 -9.21
C ASN A 473 -54.77 33.23 -10.29
N SER A 474 -54.56 31.94 -9.96
CA SER A 474 -54.74 31.21 -8.70
C SER A 474 -53.65 30.14 -8.47
N CYS A 475 -53.65 29.50 -7.30
CA CYS A 475 -52.77 28.38 -6.94
C CYS A 475 -53.21 27.06 -7.58
N MET A 476 -52.27 26.26 -8.08
CA MET A 476 -52.30 24.79 -8.00
C MET A 476 -50.88 24.21 -7.91
N THR A 477 -50.75 23.07 -7.23
CA THR A 477 -49.52 22.33 -7.00
C THR A 477 -49.10 21.49 -8.20
N HIS A 478 -47.80 21.41 -8.50
CA HIS A 478 -47.24 20.34 -9.33
C HIS A 478 -45.87 19.88 -8.83
N GLU A 479 -45.68 18.56 -8.79
CA GLU A 479 -44.40 17.93 -8.50
C GLU A 479 -43.38 18.23 -9.61
N LEU A 480 -42.15 18.59 -9.26
CA LEU A 480 -41.01 18.59 -10.18
C LEU A 480 -39.99 17.52 -9.75
N LYS A 481 -40.02 16.40 -10.46
CA LYS A 481 -38.99 15.36 -10.38
C LYS A 481 -37.66 15.94 -10.88
N SER A 482 -36.69 16.16 -9.99
CA SER A 482 -35.31 16.33 -10.41
C SER A 482 -34.79 14.99 -10.97
N LYS A 483 -34.19 15.03 -12.16
CA LYS A 483 -33.44 13.89 -12.67
C LYS A 483 -32.08 13.86 -11.99
N TYR A 484 -31.89 12.95 -11.04
CA TYR A 484 -30.55 12.47 -10.71
C TYR A 484 -30.11 11.48 -11.79
N ASP A 485 -28.99 11.75 -12.47
CA ASP A 485 -28.34 10.76 -13.34
C ASP A 485 -27.60 9.72 -12.47
N SER A 486 -28.38 8.78 -11.94
CA SER A 486 -27.92 7.70 -11.08
C SER A 486 -27.20 6.60 -11.88
N ASN A 487 -26.04 6.89 -12.47
CA ASN A 487 -25.27 5.90 -13.24
C ASN A 487 -23.74 6.08 -13.22
N SER A 488 -23.15 6.16 -12.03
CA SER A 488 -21.76 5.75 -11.79
C SER A 488 -21.65 5.05 -10.43
N LYS A 489 -21.56 3.72 -10.43
CA LYS A 489 -21.45 2.92 -9.21
C LYS A 489 -20.01 2.90 -8.71
N VAL A 490 -19.71 3.73 -7.71
CA VAL A 490 -18.48 3.60 -6.91
C VAL A 490 -18.68 2.42 -5.97
N VAL A 491 -17.96 1.32 -6.18
CA VAL A 491 -18.07 0.13 -5.31
C VAL A 491 -16.86 0.10 -4.39
N VAL A 492 -17.04 0.57 -3.15
CA VAL A 492 -16.03 0.46 -2.09
C VAL A 492 -16.17 -0.88 -1.39
N SER A 493 -15.08 -1.64 -1.33
CA SER A 493 -15.01 -2.89 -0.57
C SER A 493 -14.12 -2.68 0.67
N HIS A 494 -14.74 -2.48 1.83
CA HIS A 494 -14.02 -2.38 3.10
C HIS A 494 -13.62 -3.77 3.62
N SER A 495 -12.51 -3.84 4.35
CA SER A 495 -12.14 -5.05 5.11
C SER A 495 -12.86 -5.09 6.46
N GLN A 496 -14.10 -5.57 6.50
CA GLN A 496 -14.78 -5.91 7.76
C GLN A 496 -14.51 -7.37 8.16
N SER A 497 -14.23 -7.60 9.44
CA SER A 497 -13.98 -8.91 10.02
C SER A 497 -15.26 -9.50 10.61
N GLU A 498 -16.14 -10.04 9.76
CA GLU A 498 -17.35 -10.74 10.23
C GLU A 498 -17.05 -12.20 10.57
N SER A 499 -17.50 -12.63 11.76
CA SER A 499 -17.45 -14.01 12.24
C SER A 499 -18.87 -14.58 12.36
N THR A 500 -19.39 -15.14 11.27
CA THR A 500 -20.77 -15.65 11.19
C THR A 500 -20.82 -17.18 11.21
N ALA A 501 -21.14 -17.74 12.38
CA ALA A 501 -21.54 -19.14 12.49
C ALA A 501 -23.00 -19.30 12.01
N GLY A 502 -23.18 -19.79 10.77
CA GLY A 502 -24.49 -20.04 10.16
C GLY A 502 -24.71 -21.52 9.87
N SER A 503 -25.66 -22.15 10.54
CA SER A 503 -26.09 -23.52 10.27
C SER A 503 -27.31 -23.55 9.35
N SER A 504 -27.27 -24.40 8.32
CA SER A 504 -28.47 -24.88 7.60
C SER A 504 -28.18 -26.19 6.87
N ASP A 505 -28.77 -27.30 7.33
CA ASP A 505 -28.89 -28.52 6.54
C ASP A 505 -29.85 -28.31 5.37
N GLY A 506 -29.53 -28.85 4.18
CA GLY A 506 -30.33 -28.65 2.97
C GLY A 506 -30.07 -29.71 1.91
N LYS A 507 -30.57 -30.93 2.12
CA LYS A 507 -30.49 -32.01 1.12
C LYS A 507 -31.30 -31.67 -0.13
N HIS A 508 -30.73 -31.91 -1.31
CA HIS A 508 -31.50 -32.47 -2.43
C HIS A 508 -30.61 -33.25 -3.39
N GLU A 509 -30.88 -34.55 -3.54
CA GLU A 509 -30.27 -35.39 -4.58
C GLU A 509 -30.94 -35.15 -5.93
N LYS A 510 -30.16 -35.27 -7.02
CA LYS A 510 -30.65 -35.83 -8.29
C LYS A 510 -29.52 -36.35 -9.20
N THR A 511 -29.48 -37.67 -9.32
CA THR A 511 -29.18 -38.45 -10.53
C THR A 511 -29.89 -37.88 -11.78
N PHE A 512 -29.51 -38.08 -13.05
CA PHE A 512 -28.57 -38.98 -13.75
C PHE A 512 -28.44 -38.46 -15.22
N GLU A 513 -27.58 -38.89 -16.14
CA GLU A 513 -26.49 -39.91 -16.17
C GLU A 513 -25.40 -39.46 -17.19
N ASN A 514 -24.63 -40.39 -17.79
CA ASN A 514 -23.65 -40.14 -18.86
C ASN A 514 -24.22 -40.30 -20.28
N SER A 515 -23.56 -39.72 -21.28
CA SER A 515 -23.51 -40.23 -22.65
C SER A 515 -22.19 -39.81 -23.30
N ALA A 516 -21.44 -40.76 -23.83
CA ALA A 516 -20.15 -40.53 -24.47
C ALA A 516 -20.09 -41.30 -25.79
N GLU A 517 -19.54 -40.66 -26.83
CA GLU A 517 -19.08 -41.34 -28.03
C GLU A 517 -17.58 -41.09 -28.21
N LEU A 518 -16.88 -42.11 -28.70
CA LEU A 518 -15.44 -42.15 -28.88
C LEU A 518 -15.09 -42.17 -30.36
N ALA A 519 -14.09 -41.38 -30.74
CA ALA A 519 -13.29 -41.61 -31.94
C ALA A 519 -11.81 -41.43 -31.55
N ASP A 520 -10.98 -42.41 -31.90
CA ASP A 520 -9.64 -42.62 -31.35
C ASP A 520 -8.57 -42.60 -32.45
N SER A 521 -7.42 -41.98 -32.16
CA SER A 521 -6.10 -42.47 -32.62
C SER A 521 -4.96 -41.66 -31.99
N SER A 522 -4.14 -42.31 -31.15
CA SER A 522 -2.65 -42.22 -31.03
C SER A 522 -1.93 -40.86 -31.25
N GLU A 523 -0.94 -40.46 -30.43
CA GLU A 523 0.13 -41.30 -29.87
C GLU A 523 0.44 -41.11 -28.36
N SER A 524 1.10 -42.12 -27.79
CA SER A 524 1.57 -42.25 -26.40
C SER A 524 3.00 -41.66 -26.23
N SER A 525 3.63 -41.43 -25.07
CA SER A 525 3.38 -41.73 -23.63
C SER A 525 4.25 -40.75 -22.79
N SER A 526 4.26 -40.65 -21.45
CA SER A 526 3.69 -41.47 -20.37
C SER A 526 3.40 -40.61 -19.13
N LEU A 527 2.20 -40.72 -18.54
CA LEU A 527 1.82 -40.03 -17.29
C LEU A 527 0.75 -40.84 -16.52
N CYS A 528 1.16 -41.70 -15.58
CA CYS A 528 0.48 -41.92 -14.28
C CYS A 528 1.12 -43.05 -13.46
N SER A 529 2.00 -42.68 -12.54
CA SER A 529 2.28 -43.36 -11.27
C SER A 529 2.99 -42.33 -10.39
N SER A 530 2.58 -42.02 -9.16
CA SER A 530 1.62 -42.72 -8.28
C SER A 530 0.74 -41.72 -7.53
N LEU A 531 -0.53 -42.09 -7.29
CA LEU A 531 -1.43 -41.34 -6.42
C LEU A 531 -2.29 -42.33 -5.62
N MET A 532 -1.84 -42.69 -4.41
CA MET A 532 -2.59 -43.28 -3.28
C MET A 532 -1.61 -43.91 -2.27
N GLN A 533 -1.45 -43.30 -1.09
CA GLN A 533 -1.34 -43.95 0.24
C GLN A 533 -0.97 -42.91 1.32
N PHE A 534 -1.96 -42.14 1.78
CA PHE A 534 -1.91 -41.56 3.12
C PHE A 534 -2.56 -42.55 4.10
N SER A 535 -1.74 -43.19 4.93
CA SER A 535 -2.19 -44.18 5.92
C SER A 535 -1.43 -44.00 7.23
N ASN A 536 -2.18 -43.66 8.28
CA ASN A 536 -1.93 -43.92 9.70
C ASN A 536 -0.48 -44.26 10.13
N GLN A 537 0.21 -43.30 10.76
CA GLN A 537 1.20 -43.63 11.79
C GLN A 537 0.97 -42.81 13.06
N GLN A 538 0.69 -43.51 14.15
CA GLN A 538 0.84 -42.98 15.51
C GLN A 538 2.32 -43.04 15.91
N PRO A 539 2.80 -42.17 16.83
CA PRO A 539 4.17 -42.25 17.33
C PRO A 539 4.40 -43.53 18.14
N VAL A 540 5.23 -44.43 17.62
CA VAL A 540 5.69 -45.63 18.34
C VAL A 540 6.77 -45.23 19.36
N CYS A 541 6.59 -45.63 20.62
CA CYS A 541 7.58 -45.39 21.67
C CYS A 541 8.65 -46.50 21.69
N SER A 542 9.93 -46.14 21.54
CA SER A 542 11.06 -47.08 21.57
C SER A 542 12.03 -46.74 22.72
N CYS A 543 12.00 -47.54 23.79
CA CYS A 543 12.92 -47.40 24.91
C CYS A 543 14.27 -48.09 24.63
N LEU A 544 15.39 -47.36 24.74
CA LEU A 544 16.74 -47.94 24.78
C LEU A 544 17.34 -47.78 26.18
N LYS A 545 17.72 -48.91 26.80
CA LYS A 545 18.54 -48.94 28.00
C LYS A 545 20.02 -49.00 27.61
N SER A 546 20.87 -48.30 28.35
CA SER A 546 22.29 -48.62 28.47
C SER A 546 22.69 -48.66 29.95
N HIS A 547 23.68 -49.49 30.29
CA HIS A 547 24.16 -49.70 31.66
C HIS A 547 25.66 -49.44 31.75
N GLY A 548 26.08 -48.73 32.81
CA GLY A 548 27.44 -48.80 33.37
C GLY A 548 28.51 -47.91 32.74
N GLY A 549 29.51 -47.55 33.55
CA GLY A 549 30.71 -46.79 33.15
C GLY A 549 30.94 -45.56 34.02
N ASN A 550 31.82 -45.66 35.03
CA ASN A 550 32.13 -44.56 35.96
C ASN A 550 33.04 -43.48 35.33
N ASN A 551 32.86 -42.23 35.79
CA ASN A 551 33.73 -41.06 35.60
C ASN A 551 33.78 -40.45 34.18
N SER A 552 33.78 -39.13 33.97
CA SER A 552 33.85 -37.99 34.92
C SER A 552 33.12 -36.72 34.41
N LEU A 553 32.90 -35.77 35.34
CA LEU A 553 32.40 -34.39 35.22
C LEU A 553 31.76 -33.89 33.90
N LEU A 554 30.49 -33.50 33.99
CA LEU A 554 29.92 -32.40 33.19
C LEU A 554 28.97 -31.55 34.05
N ARG A 555 28.99 -30.22 33.87
CA ARG A 555 28.07 -29.29 34.56
C ARG A 555 26.65 -29.45 34.01
N CYS A 556 25.68 -29.78 34.86
CA CYS A 556 24.27 -29.77 34.49
C CYS A 556 23.58 -28.49 35.00
N ARG A 557 22.76 -27.83 34.18
CA ARG A 557 21.98 -26.64 34.53
C ARG A 557 20.61 -26.66 33.85
N MET A 558 19.67 -27.43 34.40
CA MET A 558 18.22 -27.13 34.41
C MET A 558 17.45 -28.18 35.21
N SER A 559 16.58 -27.74 36.11
CA SER A 559 15.44 -28.49 36.67
C SER A 559 14.51 -27.49 37.38
N GLY A 560 13.20 -27.72 37.43
CA GLY A 560 12.45 -28.80 36.77
C GLY A 560 10.94 -28.62 36.93
N GLU A 561 10.17 -29.53 36.35
CA GLU A 561 8.73 -29.67 36.61
C GLU A 561 8.51 -30.43 37.93
N VAL A 562 7.32 -30.31 38.51
CA VAL A 562 6.92 -31.03 39.74
C VAL A 562 5.56 -31.68 39.55
N CYS A 563 5.49 -32.99 39.81
CA CYS A 563 4.28 -33.80 39.65
C CYS A 563 3.19 -33.44 40.67
N LEU A 564 1.93 -33.58 40.26
CA LEU A 564 0.77 -33.51 41.16
C LEU A 564 0.47 -34.88 41.79
N GLY A 565 0.15 -34.88 43.08
CA GLY A 565 -0.35 -36.04 43.81
C GLY A 565 -1.36 -35.62 44.88
N THR A 566 -2.48 -36.33 44.98
CA THR A 566 -3.63 -35.95 45.83
C THR A 566 -3.68 -36.73 47.13
N CYS A 567 -3.98 -36.07 48.24
CA CYS A 567 -4.44 -36.70 49.49
C CYS A 567 -5.55 -35.83 50.13
N SER A 568 -6.40 -36.41 50.99
CA SER A 568 -7.63 -35.78 51.46
C SER A 568 -7.85 -35.91 52.98
N LYS A 569 -8.48 -34.90 53.60
CA LYS A 569 -9.61 -35.03 54.56
C LYS A 569 -10.05 -33.72 55.28
N SER A 570 -11.37 -33.59 55.42
CA SER A 570 -12.18 -33.04 56.54
C SER A 570 -12.00 -31.62 57.15
N ASN A 571 -13.11 -30.87 57.10
CA ASN A 571 -13.80 -30.13 58.18
C ASN A 571 -13.14 -28.99 58.98
N LEU A 572 -13.77 -27.78 58.97
CA LEU A 572 -14.50 -27.22 60.13
C LEU A 572 -15.37 -25.98 59.76
N ARG A 573 -16.01 -25.32 60.75
CA ARG A 573 -17.25 -24.50 60.61
C ARG A 573 -17.10 -22.97 60.69
N HIS A 574 -18.20 -22.29 60.37
CA HIS A 574 -18.50 -20.84 60.39
C HIS A 574 -17.89 -19.96 61.51
N SER A 575 -17.58 -18.71 61.15
CA SER A 575 -18.07 -17.50 61.85
C SER A 575 -18.08 -16.30 60.88
N SER A 576 -18.87 -15.25 61.17
CA SER A 576 -19.09 -14.10 60.28
C SER A 576 -18.68 -12.77 60.90
N SER A 577 -17.89 -11.97 60.18
CA SER A 577 -17.72 -10.53 60.46
C SER A 577 -17.30 -9.77 59.20
N ILE A 578 -17.86 -8.59 58.98
CA ILE A 578 -17.51 -7.68 57.87
C ILE A 578 -16.36 -6.78 58.32
N TYR A 579 -15.29 -6.68 57.53
CA TYR A 579 -14.47 -5.46 57.46
C TYR A 579 -13.74 -5.35 56.10
N SER A 580 -13.46 -4.12 55.69
CA SER A 580 -12.85 -3.77 54.41
C SER A 580 -11.34 -3.96 54.38
N ASN A 581 -10.82 -4.73 53.42
CA ASN A 581 -9.64 -4.39 52.59
C ASN A 581 -9.43 -5.43 51.48
N GLY A 582 -8.94 -5.00 50.31
CA GLY A 582 -8.85 -5.84 49.12
C GLY A 582 -7.71 -6.86 49.16
N TYR A 583 -8.07 -8.15 49.18
CA TYR A 583 -7.12 -9.26 48.99
C TYR A 583 -7.73 -10.35 48.10
N VAL A 584 -7.19 -10.54 46.90
CA VAL A 584 -7.54 -11.68 46.04
C VAL A 584 -6.68 -12.88 46.45
N SER A 585 -7.27 -13.85 47.16
CA SER A 585 -6.61 -15.10 47.52
C SER A 585 -7.08 -16.23 46.60
N LEU A 586 -6.23 -16.65 45.66
CA LEU A 586 -6.54 -17.76 44.76
C LEU A 586 -6.51 -19.11 45.51
N ARG A 587 -7.71 -19.59 45.90
CA ARG A 587 -7.95 -21.00 46.23
C ARG A 587 -8.92 -21.60 45.20
N ASN A 588 -8.46 -22.65 44.55
CA ASN A 588 -9.20 -23.36 43.50
C ASN A 588 -10.28 -24.27 44.12
N PRO A 589 -11.49 -24.29 43.54
CA PRO A 589 -12.11 -25.57 43.23
C PRO A 589 -12.52 -25.65 41.75
N LEU A 590 -12.09 -26.73 41.08
CA LEU A 590 -12.42 -27.00 39.69
C LEU A 590 -13.91 -27.35 39.53
N SER A 591 -14.70 -26.50 38.85
CA SER A 591 -15.67 -26.95 37.83
C SER A 591 -16.36 -25.80 37.07
N ARG A 592 -16.33 -25.90 35.73
CA ARG A 592 -17.03 -25.04 34.74
C ARG A 592 -16.57 -23.57 34.67
N TRP A 593 -17.05 -22.89 33.63
CA TRP A 593 -16.72 -21.51 33.22
C TRP A 593 -15.27 -21.30 32.74
N TRP A 594 -15.03 -21.64 31.48
CA TRP A 594 -14.07 -20.94 30.64
C TRP A 594 -14.83 -19.78 29.99
N ASP A 595 -14.65 -18.54 30.47
CA ASP A 595 -14.95 -17.28 29.77
C ASP A 595 -14.68 -16.08 30.71
N ASP A 596 -13.40 -15.76 30.96
CA ASP A 596 -13.02 -14.51 31.63
C ASP A 596 -11.69 -13.94 31.08
N VAL A 597 -11.84 -12.98 30.15
CA VAL A 597 -10.74 -12.23 29.53
C VAL A 597 -10.11 -11.23 30.52
N ALA A 598 -10.84 -10.77 31.54
CA ALA A 598 -10.32 -9.82 32.53
C ALA A 598 -9.26 -10.48 33.43
N LEU A 599 -9.43 -11.76 33.80
CA LEU A 599 -8.43 -12.50 34.56
C LEU A 599 -7.10 -12.61 33.80
N TRP A 600 -7.15 -12.93 32.50
CA TRP A 600 -5.96 -12.97 31.63
C TRP A 600 -5.32 -11.60 31.42
N ARG A 601 -6.13 -10.53 31.23
CA ARG A 601 -5.63 -9.16 31.15
C ARG A 601 -4.86 -8.76 32.43
N ASN A 602 -5.41 -9.05 33.62
CA ASN A 602 -4.76 -8.74 34.89
C ASN A 602 -3.45 -9.53 35.10
N ILE A 603 -3.39 -10.79 34.67
CA ILE A 603 -2.15 -11.59 34.73
C ILE A 603 -1.09 -11.01 33.78
N GLN A 604 -1.42 -10.72 32.51
CA GLN A 604 -0.45 -10.14 31.58
C GLN A 604 0.04 -8.76 32.02
N LEU A 605 -0.84 -7.90 32.55
CA LEU A 605 -0.47 -6.59 33.08
C LEU A 605 0.53 -6.74 34.24
N SER A 606 0.26 -7.65 35.18
CA SER A 606 1.16 -7.96 36.30
C SER A 606 2.56 -8.40 35.84
N TYR A 607 2.64 -9.31 34.85
CA TYR A 607 3.92 -9.75 34.28
C TYR A 607 4.66 -8.63 33.54
N ARG A 608 3.95 -7.78 32.78
CA ARG A 608 4.55 -6.62 32.08
C ARG A 608 5.09 -5.57 33.06
N CYS A 609 4.35 -5.25 34.13
CA CYS A 609 4.81 -4.36 35.19
C CYS A 609 6.04 -4.91 35.93
N LEU A 610 6.08 -6.21 36.21
CA LEU A 610 7.24 -6.86 36.84
C LEU A 610 8.49 -6.79 35.93
N ALA A 611 8.33 -7.11 34.64
CA ALA A 611 9.42 -7.03 33.66
C ALA A 611 9.93 -5.59 33.47
N PHE A 612 9.03 -4.59 33.48
CA PHE A 612 9.41 -3.17 33.45
C PHE A 612 10.18 -2.76 34.69
N ALA A 613 9.67 -3.07 35.89
CA ALA A 613 10.34 -2.74 37.16
C ALA A 613 11.71 -3.42 37.30
N GLN A 614 11.86 -4.66 36.78
CA GLN A 614 13.13 -5.36 36.72
C GLN A 614 14.11 -4.73 35.72
N LYS A 615 13.64 -4.31 34.53
CA LYS A 615 14.45 -3.59 33.53
C LYS A 615 14.95 -2.24 34.01
N HIS A 616 14.19 -1.56 34.88
CA HIS A 616 14.48 -0.20 35.36
C HIS A 616 14.95 -0.14 36.84
N ASN A 617 15.33 -1.27 37.44
CA ASN A 617 15.82 -1.36 38.84
C ASN A 617 14.86 -0.75 39.90
N LEU A 618 13.55 -0.77 39.65
CA LEU A 618 12.53 -0.21 40.57
C LEU A 618 12.13 -1.16 41.71
N LEU A 619 12.60 -2.42 41.66
CA LEU A 619 12.28 -3.46 42.64
C LEU A 619 13.13 -3.34 43.91
N ARG A 620 12.55 -2.79 44.99
CA ARG A 620 13.20 -2.78 46.32
C ARG A 620 12.90 -4.08 47.09
N PRO A 621 13.91 -4.85 47.54
CA PRO A 621 13.70 -6.06 48.33
C PRO A 621 13.42 -5.71 49.79
N LEU A 622 12.35 -6.27 50.35
CA LEU A 622 11.98 -6.13 51.75
C LEU A 622 11.95 -7.51 52.42
N TRP A 623 12.80 -7.69 53.43
CA TRP A 623 12.94 -8.93 54.18
C TRP A 623 12.01 -8.94 55.40
N LYS A 624 11.11 -9.92 55.50
CA LYS A 624 10.33 -10.17 56.71
C LYS A 624 10.00 -11.65 56.86
N HIS A 625 10.15 -12.18 58.08
CA HIS A 625 9.84 -13.58 58.45
C HIS A 625 10.38 -14.63 57.45
N GLY A 626 11.64 -14.51 57.03
CA GLY A 626 12.32 -15.48 56.16
C GLY A 626 11.85 -15.48 54.70
N LYS A 627 11.09 -14.47 54.26
CA LYS A 627 10.69 -14.31 52.84
C LYS A 627 11.14 -12.95 52.30
N VAL A 628 11.54 -12.96 51.04
CA VAL A 628 11.84 -11.74 50.26
C VAL A 628 10.55 -11.32 49.55
N THR A 629 10.11 -10.08 49.77
CA THR A 629 9.01 -9.47 49.02
C THR A 629 9.56 -8.28 48.25
N PHE A 630 9.22 -8.15 46.97
CA PHE A 630 9.60 -6.99 46.16
C PHE A 630 8.40 -6.06 46.04
N PHE A 631 8.62 -4.76 46.23
CA PHE A 631 7.61 -3.73 46.04
C PHE A 631 7.95 -2.86 44.82
N ILE A 632 6.91 -2.34 44.17
CA ILE A 632 6.98 -1.32 43.14
C ILE A 632 6.21 -0.11 43.70
N GLU A 633 6.93 0.95 44.05
CA GLU A 633 6.31 2.22 44.44
C GLU A 633 5.94 3.01 43.19
N PHE A 634 4.64 3.21 42.96
CA PHE A 634 4.14 4.20 42.02
C PHE A 634 3.90 5.51 42.77
N PHE A 635 4.63 6.55 42.41
CA PHE A 635 4.25 7.93 42.76
C PHE A 635 3.14 8.38 41.80
N SER A 636 2.19 9.15 42.33
CA SER A 636 1.00 9.67 41.64
C SER A 636 1.31 10.80 40.68
#